data_AF-A0A1I6VL57-F1
#
_entry.id   AF-A0A1I6VL57-F1
#
_cell.length_a   1.000
_cell.length_b   1.000
_cell.length_c   1.000
_cell.angle_alpha   90.00
_cell.angle_beta   90.00
_cell.angle_gamma   90.00
#
_symmetry.space_group_name_H-M   'P 1'
#
loop_
_entity.id
_entity.type
_entity.pdbx_description
1 polymer ?
#
loop_
_entity_poly.entity_id
_entity_poly.type
_entity_poly.pdbx_seq_one_letter_code
_entity_poly.pdbx_strand_id
1 'polypeptide(L)'
;MKGTVSFQFVDLLFNPISNLEHKVEDIKGKTIAAGLSNNSGKSVVISRDLGTCLKVFVKKLNGEYKYVGIYFLYKDGDVKVFRSPKILIKKLQRYEKKTEDGNFKPLTYIIKDKDTLFDIAKKYHTTVALLCGLNKIKDANKIYQGQKIQVHPNYKASVGNFSHNIINTNSLNNSEIYKVKLGDTLTGISVKTAIPVSELQRINNLFSINKIYVGQVLRLNYNTPSTPSTPSTPSTPSTPSTPSTPSTPSTPSTPSTPSTPSTPSTPSGEKVQIKQEHGLDSGKPTAQVNNKQVRCVCKDYDLIWGAKVSCEFRKKVVEICEKLWPKNSLKMANNLMAVFAWESGGTFKADVPNRKNSGATGLIQFMPETAKELLKKSVTEEVVANYYNSKNKSLHNLKRIKEFAQMTEVQQLDYVKQYFNNLANKELEFVDFYLQVLFPASSGRAEHIVFAETKRKLNNKEDKHADLRVEKYGRNSGLDVNGDGRIYKAEIASKTKHFLSDGALPLNKDIRDKCITEDNRKVTPYQNTTYIPNSKSNKKIIVLDPGHGILGSKANVGTQIRLLKMKESFGDSKFKVGQNYSWQDLPDEIINNAHKYFQFIENKDPKSPTESEYVFERAVDIKKLLEKDGHNVILTRDKKETVSYVSIPEISACKSLQISSVAPINYRNEIANFSKADYFISLHCDGLENLTSNSAVICYIDDNGKELADKVIKRYSQIKGVAKSRSDLGVLKNKAKYKILIELGFMTTPFHMKILMKNHNIKLTKITNHAKKFF
;
A
#
# COMPACT_ATOMS: atom_id res chain seq x y z
N MET A 1 13.03 17.88 16.20
CA MET A 1 11.55 17.93 16.04
C MET A 1 10.99 16.94 17.04
N LYS A 2 10.13 17.41 17.96
CA LYS A 2 9.64 16.60 19.08
C LYS A 2 8.39 15.80 18.71
N GLY A 3 8.14 14.76 19.48
CA GLY A 3 6.86 14.09 19.61
C GLY A 3 6.60 13.74 21.08
N THR A 4 5.48 13.08 21.34
CA THR A 4 5.05 12.67 22.68
C THR A 4 4.55 11.23 22.68
N VAL A 5 4.80 10.52 23.78
CA VAL A 5 4.26 9.18 24.06
C VAL A 5 3.84 9.05 25.52
N SER A 6 2.76 8.32 25.78
CA SER A 6 2.46 7.74 27.09
C SER A 6 2.47 6.21 27.02
N PHE A 7 2.81 5.55 28.12
CA PHE A 7 2.82 4.11 28.25
C PHE A 7 1.62 3.66 29.08
N GLN A 8 0.84 2.70 28.58
CA GLN A 8 -0.37 2.24 29.26
C GLN A 8 -0.20 0.80 29.75
N PHE A 9 -0.25 0.61 31.06
CA PHE A 9 -0.06 -0.68 31.71
C PHE A 9 -1.42 -1.32 32.00
N VAL A 10 -1.60 -2.56 31.52
CA VAL A 10 -2.86 -3.31 31.63
C VAL A 10 -2.64 -4.74 32.11
N ASP A 11 -3.64 -5.32 32.77
CA ASP A 11 -3.61 -6.70 33.26
C ASP A 11 -3.77 -7.74 32.13
N LEU A 12 -3.92 -9.03 32.47
CA LEU A 12 -4.14 -10.06 31.47
C LEU A 12 -5.45 -9.82 30.67
N LEU A 13 -6.41 -9.06 31.19
CA LEU A 13 -7.76 -8.87 30.64
C LEU A 13 -7.95 -7.49 29.97
N PHE A 14 -6.87 -6.72 29.86
CA PHE A 14 -6.84 -5.33 29.37
C PHE A 14 -7.47 -4.29 30.30
N ASN A 15 -7.78 -4.65 31.55
CA ASN A 15 -8.12 -3.65 32.57
C ASN A 15 -6.86 -2.81 32.88
N PRO A 16 -6.99 -1.48 33.05
CA PRO A 16 -5.85 -0.66 33.45
C PRO A 16 -5.31 -1.05 34.82
N ILE A 17 -3.98 -1.08 34.95
CA ILE A 17 -3.30 -1.23 36.25
C ILE A 17 -2.99 0.19 36.75
N SER A 18 -3.76 0.69 37.71
CA SER A 18 -3.47 1.92 38.43
C SER A 18 -2.37 1.72 39.46
N ASN A 19 -1.72 2.82 39.87
CA ASN A 19 -0.68 2.86 40.91
C ASN A 19 0.52 1.92 40.66
N LEU A 20 0.81 1.56 39.40
CA LEU A 20 1.98 0.78 39.03
C LEU A 20 3.20 1.71 38.93
N GLU A 21 4.14 1.55 39.86
CA GLU A 21 5.42 2.26 39.80
C GLU A 21 6.23 1.79 38.59
N HIS A 22 6.66 2.73 37.76
CA HIS A 22 7.36 2.49 36.51
C HIS A 22 8.45 3.54 36.29
N LYS A 23 9.47 3.18 35.52
CA LYS A 23 10.49 4.10 35.01
C LYS A 23 10.73 3.89 33.53
N VAL A 24 11.14 4.96 32.87
CA VAL A 24 11.51 5.01 31.47
C VAL A 24 12.93 5.54 31.40
N GLU A 25 13.81 4.83 30.71
CA GLU A 25 15.22 5.20 30.53
C GLU A 25 15.53 5.46 29.05
N ASP A 26 16.62 6.17 28.78
CA ASP A 26 17.20 6.22 27.45
C ASP A 26 18.09 4.98 27.15
N ILE A 27 18.73 4.99 25.99
CA ILE A 27 19.67 3.93 25.59
C ILE A 27 20.89 3.81 26.51
N LYS A 28 21.31 4.89 27.19
CA LYS A 28 22.43 4.92 28.13
C LYS A 28 22.02 4.51 29.56
N GLY A 29 20.73 4.31 29.82
CA GLY A 29 20.21 3.95 31.15
C GLY A 29 19.87 5.16 32.03
N LYS A 30 19.93 6.38 31.51
CA LYS A 30 19.50 7.56 32.25
C LYS A 30 17.97 7.58 32.33
N THR A 31 17.42 7.66 33.54
CA THR A 31 15.97 7.84 33.74
C THR A 31 15.49 9.13 33.08
N ILE A 32 14.48 8.99 32.22
CA ILE A 32 13.82 10.03 31.43
C ILE A 32 12.49 10.45 32.04
N ALA A 33 11.78 9.51 32.68
CA ALA A 33 10.58 9.72 33.48
C ALA A 33 10.41 8.54 34.45
N ALA A 34 9.79 8.78 35.60
CA ALA A 34 9.36 7.74 36.54
C ALA A 34 8.13 8.20 37.32
N GLY A 35 7.38 7.28 37.91
CA GLY A 35 6.22 7.57 38.74
C GLY A 35 5.21 6.43 38.80
N LEU A 36 4.01 6.73 39.27
CA LEU A 36 2.87 5.80 39.29
C LEU A 36 2.03 5.94 38.02
N SER A 37 1.37 4.85 37.59
CA SER A 37 0.32 4.92 36.57
C SER A 37 -0.99 5.47 37.14
N ASN A 38 -1.73 6.24 36.35
CA ASN A 38 -3.02 6.80 36.76
C ASN A 38 -4.17 5.76 36.74
N ASN A 39 -5.40 6.18 37.07
CA ASN A 39 -6.58 5.31 37.05
C ASN A 39 -6.88 4.66 35.68
N SER A 40 -6.42 5.28 34.57
CA SER A 40 -6.47 4.72 33.22
C SER A 40 -5.23 3.90 32.86
N GLY A 41 -4.36 3.58 33.84
CA GLY A 41 -3.13 2.81 33.68
C GLY A 41 -2.03 3.51 32.89
N LYS A 42 -2.18 4.81 32.57
CA LYS A 42 -1.23 5.58 31.74
C LYS A 42 -0.12 6.19 32.60
N SER A 43 1.09 6.22 32.06
CA SER A 43 2.22 7.01 32.53
C SER A 43 1.98 8.51 32.30
N VAL A 44 2.87 9.33 32.85
CA VAL A 44 3.10 10.71 32.35
C VAL A 44 3.40 10.72 30.85
N VAL A 45 3.09 11.83 30.18
CA VAL A 45 3.40 12.04 28.76
C VAL A 45 4.86 12.46 28.61
N ILE A 46 5.61 11.77 27.77
CA ILE A 46 7.05 11.93 27.60
C ILE A 46 7.33 12.61 26.26
N SER A 47 7.74 13.88 26.30
CA SER A 47 8.16 14.63 25.11
C SER A 47 9.67 14.50 24.88
N ARG A 48 10.07 13.99 23.70
CA ARG A 48 11.47 13.88 23.24
C ARG A 48 11.55 14.05 21.72
N ASP A 49 12.75 14.13 21.15
CA ASP A 49 12.91 14.24 19.70
C ASP A 49 12.56 12.94 18.98
N LEU A 50 11.95 13.05 17.80
CA LEU A 50 11.61 11.91 16.95
C LEU A 50 12.88 11.12 16.58
N GLY A 51 12.84 9.81 16.79
CA GLY A 51 13.99 8.90 16.73
C GLY A 51 14.54 8.50 18.10
N THR A 52 14.18 9.21 19.18
CA THR A 52 14.57 8.87 20.56
C THR A 52 14.09 7.47 20.92
N CYS A 53 14.97 6.68 21.55
CA CYS A 53 14.72 5.31 21.95
C CYS A 53 14.60 5.22 23.48
N LEU A 54 13.47 4.71 23.95
CA LEU A 54 13.06 4.64 25.34
C LEU A 54 12.92 3.18 25.79
N LYS A 55 13.64 2.78 26.84
CA LYS A 55 13.45 1.51 27.55
C LYS A 55 12.40 1.72 28.64
N VAL A 56 11.49 0.79 28.84
CA VAL A 56 10.42 0.88 29.85
C VAL A 56 10.56 -0.26 30.85
N PHE A 57 10.42 0.07 32.13
CA PHE A 57 10.52 -0.84 33.28
C PHE A 57 9.33 -0.62 34.22
N VAL A 58 8.85 -1.69 34.85
CA VAL A 58 7.86 -1.61 35.94
C VAL A 58 8.42 -2.26 37.19
N LYS A 59 8.06 -1.73 38.35
CA LYS A 59 8.48 -2.27 39.64
C LYS A 59 7.66 -3.50 40.00
N LYS A 60 8.33 -4.53 40.51
CA LYS A 60 7.71 -5.71 41.11
C LYS A 60 7.28 -5.41 42.55
N LEU A 61 6.47 -6.30 43.13
CA LEU A 61 6.10 -6.24 44.56
C LEU A 61 7.31 -6.37 45.51
N ASN A 62 8.41 -7.01 45.09
CA ASN A 62 9.68 -7.06 45.84
C ASN A 62 10.59 -5.84 45.59
N GLY A 63 10.06 -4.72 45.09
CA GLY A 63 10.80 -3.46 44.86
C GLY A 63 11.70 -3.42 43.62
N GLU A 64 11.98 -4.56 42.98
CA GLU A 64 12.88 -4.65 41.82
C GLU A 64 12.24 -4.12 40.53
N TYR A 65 12.97 -3.31 39.77
CA TYR A 65 12.54 -2.81 38.46
C TYR A 65 12.80 -3.82 37.33
N LYS A 66 11.73 -4.38 36.75
CA LYS A 66 11.79 -5.28 35.60
C LYS A 66 11.54 -4.56 34.28
N TYR A 67 12.46 -4.74 33.34
CA TYR A 67 12.29 -4.33 31.93
C TYR A 67 11.07 -5.00 31.29
N VAL A 68 10.22 -4.21 30.63
CA VAL A 68 9.00 -4.67 29.92
C VAL A 68 9.03 -4.41 28.41
N GLY A 69 9.96 -3.58 27.92
CA GLY A 69 10.23 -3.45 26.49
C GLY A 69 10.79 -2.10 26.08
N ILE A 70 10.88 -1.89 24.76
CA ILE A 70 11.48 -0.70 24.15
C ILE A 70 10.47 0.00 23.22
N TYR A 71 10.61 1.32 23.09
CA TYR A 71 9.79 2.15 22.22
C TYR A 71 10.66 3.22 21.54
N PHE A 72 10.59 3.30 20.22
CA PHE A 72 11.15 4.42 19.46
C PHE A 72 10.06 5.46 19.24
N LEU A 73 10.31 6.72 19.58
CA LEU A 73 9.37 7.81 19.38
C LEU A 73 9.35 8.24 17.90
N TYR A 74 8.25 8.00 17.19
CA TYR A 74 8.16 8.20 15.73
C TYR A 74 7.03 9.12 15.27
N LYS A 75 6.18 9.60 16.19
CA LYS A 75 5.14 10.60 15.95
C LYS A 75 4.86 11.39 17.23
N ASP A 76 3.98 12.39 17.13
CA ASP A 76 3.36 13.01 18.29
C ASP A 76 2.09 12.25 18.72
N GLY A 77 1.68 12.39 19.98
CA GLY A 77 0.45 11.82 20.53
C GLY A 77 0.35 10.30 20.42
N ASP A 78 1.36 9.53 20.85
CA ASP A 78 1.28 8.06 20.89
C ASP A 78 0.92 7.47 22.25
N VAL A 79 0.25 6.33 22.24
CA VAL A 79 -0.05 5.54 23.43
C VAL A 79 0.43 4.11 23.20
N LYS A 80 1.42 3.70 23.99
CA LYS A 80 2.08 2.40 23.84
C LYS A 80 1.70 1.46 25.01
N VAL A 81 0.85 0.50 24.70
CA VAL A 81 0.35 -0.49 25.67
C VAL A 81 1.42 -1.54 26.03
N PHE A 82 1.50 -1.87 27.31
CA PHE A 82 2.23 -3.00 27.92
C PHE A 82 1.28 -3.84 28.76
N ARG A 83 1.22 -5.15 28.50
CA ARG A 83 0.30 -6.10 29.15
C ARG A 83 1.05 -6.98 30.15
N SER A 84 0.60 -7.05 31.40
CA SER A 84 1.14 -7.94 32.43
C SER A 84 0.43 -9.30 32.40
N PRO A 85 1.10 -10.41 32.03
CA PRO A 85 0.48 -11.74 31.99
C PRO A 85 0.41 -12.42 33.36
N LYS A 86 0.91 -11.77 34.44
CA LYS A 86 0.96 -12.35 35.80
C LYS A 86 -0.03 -11.73 36.78
N ILE A 87 -0.68 -10.63 36.43
CA ILE A 87 -1.73 -10.02 37.27
C ILE A 87 -3.06 -10.67 36.86
N LEU A 88 -3.48 -11.65 37.67
CA LEU A 88 -4.77 -12.33 37.59
C LEU A 88 -5.70 -11.71 38.63
N ILE A 89 -6.96 -11.45 38.27
CA ILE A 89 -7.97 -10.98 39.23
C ILE A 89 -8.30 -12.13 40.19
N LYS A 90 -8.47 -11.85 41.49
CA LYS A 90 -8.99 -12.80 42.51
C LYS A 90 -10.30 -13.52 42.11
N LYS A 91 -11.04 -13.00 41.12
CA LYS A 91 -12.24 -13.64 40.54
C LYS A 91 -11.92 -14.84 39.64
N LEU A 92 -10.74 -14.92 39.02
CA LEU A 92 -10.37 -16.04 38.15
C LEU A 92 -10.14 -17.33 38.96
N GLN A 93 -9.41 -17.23 40.07
CA GLN A 93 -9.13 -18.33 41.02
C GLN A 93 -10.39 -18.98 41.60
N ARG A 94 -11.53 -18.27 41.64
CA ARG A 94 -12.80 -18.76 42.23
C ARG A 94 -13.57 -19.78 41.37
N TYR A 95 -13.14 -20.03 40.12
CA TYR A 95 -13.82 -20.96 39.19
C TYR A 95 -12.90 -22.07 38.67
N GLU A 96 -11.73 -22.25 39.29
CA GLU A 96 -10.95 -23.47 39.11
C GLU A 96 -11.64 -24.61 39.88
N LYS A 97 -11.79 -25.78 39.25
CA LYS A 97 -12.51 -26.90 39.88
C LYS A 97 -11.59 -27.52 40.93
N LYS A 98 -12.02 -27.55 42.20
CA LYS A 98 -11.32 -28.32 43.23
C LYS A 98 -11.43 -29.81 42.89
N THR A 99 -10.31 -30.52 42.86
CA THR A 99 -10.24 -31.97 42.64
C THR A 99 -10.16 -32.72 43.97
N GLU A 100 -10.35 -34.04 43.93
CA GLU A 100 -10.43 -34.90 45.13
C GLU A 100 -9.15 -34.88 45.99
N ASP A 101 -7.99 -34.65 45.35
CA ASP A 101 -6.68 -34.39 45.97
C ASP A 101 -6.54 -32.98 46.58
N GLY A 102 -7.63 -32.22 46.71
CA GLY A 102 -7.66 -30.89 47.33
C GLY A 102 -7.15 -29.73 46.45
N ASN A 103 -6.41 -30.04 45.37
CA ASN A 103 -5.88 -29.07 44.41
C ASN A 103 -6.96 -28.40 43.56
N PHE A 104 -6.61 -27.30 42.90
CA PHE A 104 -7.47 -26.57 41.95
C PHE A 104 -6.99 -26.76 40.51
N LYS A 105 -7.90 -27.06 39.58
CA LYS A 105 -7.57 -27.23 38.15
C LYS A 105 -8.43 -26.31 37.26
N PRO A 106 -7.85 -25.59 36.27
CA PRO A 106 -8.60 -24.70 35.39
C PRO A 106 -9.70 -25.41 34.59
N LEU A 107 -10.90 -24.83 34.58
CA LEU A 107 -12.00 -25.34 33.75
C LEU A 107 -11.60 -25.29 32.27
N THR A 108 -11.79 -26.40 31.57
CA THR A 108 -11.25 -26.62 30.21
C THR A 108 -12.35 -27.08 29.28
N TYR A 109 -12.40 -26.51 28.08
CA TYR A 109 -13.27 -26.89 26.97
C TYR A 109 -12.44 -27.55 25.85
N ILE A 110 -13.03 -28.53 25.16
CA ILE A 110 -12.45 -29.14 23.96
C ILE A 110 -13.23 -28.60 22.76
N ILE A 111 -12.52 -27.94 21.84
CA ILE A 111 -13.09 -27.33 20.64
C ILE A 111 -13.60 -28.44 19.70
N LYS A 112 -14.85 -28.32 19.26
CA LYS A 112 -15.52 -29.27 18.35
C LYS A 112 -15.35 -28.85 16.88
N ASP A 113 -15.87 -29.66 15.95
CA ASP A 113 -16.07 -29.20 14.57
C ASP A 113 -16.96 -27.94 14.56
N LYS A 114 -16.65 -26.99 13.67
CA LYS A 114 -17.31 -25.69 13.46
C LYS A 114 -17.43 -24.75 14.69
N ASP A 115 -16.92 -25.12 15.86
CA ASP A 115 -16.89 -24.22 17.03
C ASP A 115 -16.08 -22.94 16.73
N THR A 116 -16.60 -21.77 17.10
CA THR A 116 -15.83 -20.51 17.12
C THR A 116 -15.55 -20.04 18.54
N LEU A 117 -14.48 -19.28 18.76
CA LEU A 117 -14.25 -18.65 20.07
C LEU A 117 -15.38 -17.67 20.46
N PHE A 118 -16.18 -17.17 19.52
CA PHE A 118 -17.35 -16.34 19.82
C PHE A 118 -18.49 -17.17 20.41
N ASP A 119 -18.81 -18.32 19.83
CA ASP A 119 -19.86 -19.20 20.32
C ASP A 119 -19.48 -19.84 21.66
N ILE A 120 -18.20 -20.20 21.83
CA ILE A 120 -17.65 -20.63 23.12
C ILE A 120 -17.73 -19.49 24.15
N ALA A 121 -17.38 -18.25 23.78
CA ALA A 121 -17.49 -17.10 24.69
C ALA A 121 -18.95 -16.84 25.11
N LYS A 122 -19.90 -16.91 24.16
CA LYS A 122 -21.35 -16.79 24.42
C LYS A 122 -21.85 -17.90 25.36
N LYS A 123 -21.48 -19.15 25.08
CA LYS A 123 -21.83 -20.36 25.85
C LYS A 123 -21.33 -20.34 27.30
N TYR A 124 -20.16 -19.75 27.54
CA TYR A 124 -19.60 -19.61 28.88
C TYR A 124 -19.86 -18.21 29.50
N HIS A 125 -20.75 -17.39 28.92
CA HIS A 125 -21.07 -16.03 29.40
C HIS A 125 -19.82 -15.18 29.69
N THR A 126 -18.89 -15.20 28.75
CA THR A 126 -17.53 -14.64 28.86
C THR A 126 -17.14 -13.91 27.58
N THR A 127 -15.87 -13.49 27.44
CA THR A 127 -15.41 -12.72 26.27
C THR A 127 -14.36 -13.47 25.45
N VAL A 128 -14.38 -13.27 24.12
CA VAL A 128 -13.33 -13.78 23.20
C VAL A 128 -11.95 -13.26 23.62
N ALA A 129 -11.86 -12.03 24.13
CA ALA A 129 -10.61 -11.45 24.65
C ALA A 129 -10.07 -12.20 25.88
N LEU A 130 -10.94 -12.64 26.81
CA LEU A 130 -10.54 -13.52 27.92
C LEU A 130 -10.07 -14.88 27.40
N LEU A 131 -10.82 -15.52 26.50
CA LEU A 131 -10.44 -16.82 25.93
C LEU A 131 -9.09 -16.75 25.21
N CYS A 132 -8.84 -15.73 24.40
CA CYS A 132 -7.54 -15.52 23.78
C CYS A 132 -6.43 -15.20 24.81
N GLY A 133 -6.77 -14.48 25.87
CA GLY A 133 -5.84 -14.12 26.95
C GLY A 133 -5.34 -15.31 27.75
N LEU A 134 -6.26 -16.09 28.33
CA LEU A 134 -5.95 -17.31 29.10
C LEU A 134 -5.11 -18.29 28.27
N ASN A 135 -5.53 -18.53 27.03
CA ASN A 135 -4.95 -19.57 26.17
C ASN A 135 -3.77 -19.12 25.31
N LYS A 136 -3.32 -17.86 25.45
CA LYS A 136 -2.24 -17.25 24.65
C LYS A 136 -2.49 -17.30 23.13
N ILE A 137 -3.75 -17.42 22.72
CA ILE A 137 -4.18 -17.50 21.31
C ILE A 137 -3.95 -16.13 20.66
N LYS A 138 -3.07 -16.09 19.65
CA LYS A 138 -2.68 -14.85 18.95
C LYS A 138 -3.70 -14.41 17.90
N ASP A 139 -4.51 -15.33 17.40
CA ASP A 139 -5.48 -15.15 16.32
C ASP A 139 -6.72 -15.97 16.65
N ALA A 140 -7.85 -15.29 16.91
CA ALA A 140 -9.08 -15.94 17.36
C ALA A 140 -9.70 -16.90 16.34
N ASN A 141 -9.28 -16.80 15.07
CA ASN A 141 -9.74 -17.64 13.97
C ASN A 141 -8.83 -18.87 13.74
N LYS A 142 -7.73 -19.00 14.49
CA LYS A 142 -6.79 -20.14 14.41
C LYS A 142 -6.91 -21.02 15.64
N ILE A 143 -8.10 -21.61 15.75
CA ILE A 143 -8.42 -22.69 16.66
C ILE A 143 -8.68 -23.97 15.87
N TYR A 144 -8.47 -25.12 16.51
CA TYR A 144 -8.52 -26.43 15.86
C TYR A 144 -9.43 -27.38 16.63
N GLN A 145 -10.13 -28.28 15.91
CA GLN A 145 -10.90 -29.36 16.53
C GLN A 145 -9.98 -30.21 17.43
N GLY A 146 -10.48 -30.61 18.60
CA GLY A 146 -9.71 -31.34 19.62
C GLY A 146 -8.80 -30.47 20.49
N GLN A 147 -8.59 -29.19 20.14
CA GLN A 147 -7.78 -28.27 20.95
C GLN A 147 -8.45 -28.05 22.32
N LYS A 148 -7.69 -28.33 23.39
CA LYS A 148 -8.07 -27.98 24.76
C LYS A 148 -7.79 -26.51 25.02
N ILE A 149 -8.80 -25.77 25.48
CA ILE A 149 -8.69 -24.37 25.91
C ILE A 149 -9.28 -24.17 27.30
N GLN A 150 -8.59 -23.40 28.14
CA GLN A 150 -9.12 -22.91 29.41
C GLN A 150 -10.28 -21.96 29.13
N VAL A 151 -11.41 -22.19 29.81
CA VAL A 151 -12.60 -21.35 29.77
C VAL A 151 -12.92 -20.88 31.19
N HIS A 152 -13.43 -19.66 31.32
CA HIS A 152 -13.80 -19.10 32.61
C HIS A 152 -15.23 -18.56 32.53
N PRO A 153 -16.20 -19.16 33.24
CA PRO A 153 -17.59 -18.85 33.07
C PRO A 153 -18.00 -17.57 33.81
N ASN A 154 -19.03 -16.90 33.31
CA ASN A 154 -19.66 -15.74 33.96
C ASN A 154 -18.72 -14.53 34.16
N TYR A 155 -17.57 -14.47 33.48
CA TYR A 155 -16.79 -13.23 33.36
C TYR A 155 -17.51 -12.25 32.43
N LYS A 156 -18.50 -11.56 32.99
CA LYS A 156 -19.00 -10.31 32.44
C LYS A 156 -17.85 -9.30 32.51
N ALA A 157 -17.47 -8.73 31.37
CA ALA A 157 -16.58 -7.57 31.37
C ALA A 157 -17.24 -6.47 32.21
N SER A 158 -16.50 -5.91 33.17
CA SER A 158 -17.05 -4.84 34.00
C SER A 158 -17.24 -3.61 33.13
N VAL A 159 -18.50 -3.31 32.80
CA VAL A 159 -18.88 -1.94 32.47
C VAL A 159 -18.70 -1.17 33.77
N GLY A 160 -17.51 -0.61 33.98
CA GLY A 160 -17.32 0.38 35.03
C GLY A 160 -18.28 1.53 34.78
N ASN A 161 -18.85 2.09 35.85
CA ASN A 161 -19.82 3.18 35.73
C ASN A 161 -19.16 4.43 35.14
N PHE A 162 -19.14 4.52 33.81
CA PHE A 162 -19.21 5.76 33.07
C PHE A 162 -20.64 6.33 33.18
N SER A 163 -21.10 6.51 34.42
CA SER A 163 -22.26 7.32 34.73
C SER A 163 -21.97 8.73 34.22
N HIS A 164 -22.97 9.38 33.62
CA HIS A 164 -22.84 10.76 33.18
C HIS A 164 -22.42 11.65 34.36
N ASN A 165 -21.26 12.27 34.24
CA ASN A 165 -20.92 13.47 34.98
C ASN A 165 -20.28 14.46 34.02
N ILE A 166 -20.98 15.56 33.77
CA ILE A 166 -20.53 16.62 32.87
C ILE A 166 -19.51 17.45 33.63
N ILE A 167 -18.23 17.08 33.56
CA ILE A 167 -17.13 17.94 34.01
C ILE A 167 -16.71 18.80 32.82
N ASN A 168 -17.18 20.04 32.86
CA ASN A 168 -17.03 21.01 31.78
C ASN A 168 -15.63 21.67 31.83
N THR A 169 -14.59 20.94 31.40
CA THR A 169 -13.20 21.44 31.36
C THR A 169 -12.65 21.44 29.93
N ASN A 170 -12.65 22.62 29.30
CA ASN A 170 -12.08 22.83 27.97
C ASN A 170 -10.55 22.67 27.96
N SER A 171 -10.04 21.47 27.64
CA SER A 171 -8.63 21.32 27.28
C SER A 171 -8.30 20.02 26.51
N LEU A 172 -7.34 20.16 25.58
CA LEU A 172 -6.47 19.11 25.02
C LEU A 172 -7.07 18.02 24.09
N ASN A 173 -7.18 18.42 22.83
CA ASN A 173 -6.61 17.75 21.64
C ASN A 173 -7.30 16.54 20.97
N ASN A 174 -7.46 16.67 19.65
CA ASN A 174 -7.91 15.65 18.70
C ASN A 174 -7.02 14.39 18.66
N SER A 175 -7.57 13.21 18.99
CA SER A 175 -8.08 12.26 17.99
C SER A 175 -8.22 10.83 18.58
N GLU A 176 -9.44 10.30 18.63
CA GLU A 176 -9.70 8.95 19.15
C GLU A 176 -10.32 8.05 18.06
N ILE A 177 -9.49 7.72 17.06
CA ILE A 177 -9.81 6.83 15.95
C ILE A 177 -8.68 5.81 15.69
N TYR A 178 -9.03 4.56 15.41
CA TYR A 178 -8.12 3.47 15.02
C TYR A 178 -8.34 3.06 13.57
N LYS A 179 -7.29 3.09 12.74
CA LYS A 179 -7.33 2.62 11.35
C LYS A 179 -6.92 1.14 11.26
N VAL A 180 -7.86 0.29 10.83
CA VAL A 180 -7.74 -1.17 10.66
C VAL A 180 -6.58 -1.49 9.71
N LYS A 181 -5.73 -2.45 10.08
CA LYS A 181 -4.54 -2.88 9.31
C LYS A 181 -4.73 -4.28 8.73
N LEU A 182 -3.85 -4.69 7.81
CA LEU A 182 -3.85 -6.05 7.27
C LEU A 182 -3.58 -7.05 8.40
N GLY A 183 -4.49 -8.00 8.61
CA GLY A 183 -4.45 -8.95 9.72
C GLY A 183 -5.05 -8.44 11.04
N ASP A 184 -5.66 -7.25 11.08
CA ASP A 184 -6.47 -6.84 12.23
C ASP A 184 -7.86 -7.50 12.19
N THR A 185 -8.33 -7.98 13.34
CA THR A 185 -9.72 -8.38 13.61
C THR A 185 -10.32 -7.43 14.66
N LEU A 186 -11.64 -7.33 14.79
CA LEU A 186 -12.25 -6.41 15.78
C LEU A 186 -11.80 -6.75 17.22
N THR A 187 -11.66 -8.05 17.52
CA THR A 187 -11.02 -8.57 18.74
C THR A 187 -9.55 -8.15 18.86
N GLY A 188 -8.77 -8.27 17.78
CA GLY A 188 -7.37 -7.82 17.73
C GLY A 188 -7.19 -6.31 17.87
N ILE A 189 -8.21 -5.50 17.57
CA ILE A 189 -8.22 -4.05 17.79
C ILE A 189 -8.65 -3.71 19.21
N SER A 190 -9.69 -4.37 19.75
CA SER A 190 -10.06 -4.29 21.17
C SER A 190 -8.85 -4.56 22.07
N VAL A 191 -8.07 -5.61 21.75
CA VAL A 191 -6.76 -5.94 22.36
C VAL A 191 -5.70 -4.83 22.24
N LYS A 192 -5.75 -3.99 21.20
CA LYS A 192 -4.79 -2.89 20.96
C LYS A 192 -5.23 -1.55 21.55
N THR A 193 -6.52 -1.37 21.81
CA THR A 193 -7.12 -0.10 22.27
C THR A 193 -7.68 -0.16 23.69
N ALA A 194 -7.73 -1.35 24.30
CA ALA A 194 -8.36 -1.64 25.60
C ALA A 194 -9.87 -1.35 25.69
N ILE A 195 -10.54 -1.09 24.56
CA ILE A 195 -11.99 -0.88 24.49
C ILE A 195 -12.67 -2.22 24.16
N PRO A 196 -13.74 -2.63 24.86
CA PRO A 196 -14.42 -3.90 24.60
C PRO A 196 -14.89 -4.06 23.15
N VAL A 197 -14.88 -5.29 22.62
CA VAL A 197 -15.37 -5.60 21.25
C VAL A 197 -16.81 -5.11 21.04
N SER A 198 -17.69 -5.32 22.02
CA SER A 198 -19.07 -4.85 22.01
C SER A 198 -19.17 -3.32 21.97
N GLU A 199 -18.24 -2.62 22.60
CA GLU A 199 -18.23 -1.15 22.65
C GLU A 199 -17.64 -0.57 21.36
N LEU A 200 -16.56 -1.14 20.82
CA LEU A 200 -16.10 -0.82 19.46
C LEU A 200 -17.18 -1.11 18.41
N GLN A 201 -17.98 -2.16 18.59
CA GLN A 201 -19.12 -2.48 17.73
C GLN A 201 -20.21 -1.41 17.85
N ARG A 202 -20.53 -0.94 19.07
CA ARG A 202 -21.56 0.05 19.39
C ARG A 202 -21.20 1.48 18.94
N ILE A 203 -19.96 1.94 19.15
CA ILE A 203 -19.51 3.27 18.72
C ILE A 203 -19.49 3.38 17.18
N ASN A 204 -19.31 2.24 16.47
CA ASN A 204 -19.10 2.19 15.02
C ASN A 204 -20.26 1.54 14.24
N ASN A 205 -21.41 1.29 14.87
CA ASN A 205 -22.62 0.71 14.24
C ASN A 205 -22.32 -0.57 13.41
N LEU A 206 -21.44 -1.45 13.90
CA LEU A 206 -20.99 -2.62 13.13
C LEU A 206 -21.98 -3.78 13.25
N PHE A 207 -22.75 -4.04 12.19
CA PHE A 207 -23.72 -5.14 12.10
C PHE A 207 -23.11 -6.55 12.26
N SER A 208 -21.78 -6.72 12.16
CA SER A 208 -21.10 -7.99 12.43
C SER A 208 -19.67 -7.79 12.91
N ILE A 209 -19.30 -8.43 14.02
CA ILE A 209 -17.94 -8.42 14.58
C ILE A 209 -16.86 -8.96 13.64
N ASN A 210 -17.26 -9.77 12.64
CA ASN A 210 -16.36 -10.41 11.68
C ASN A 210 -16.21 -9.59 10.38
N LYS A 211 -16.97 -8.49 10.21
CA LYS A 211 -16.93 -7.63 9.02
C LYS A 211 -16.23 -6.30 9.34
N ILE A 212 -14.92 -6.36 9.54
CA ILE A 212 -14.06 -5.18 9.44
C ILE A 212 -13.05 -5.30 8.30
N TYR A 213 -12.70 -4.18 7.70
CA TYR A 213 -11.97 -4.11 6.44
C TYR A 213 -10.66 -3.34 6.58
N VAL A 214 -9.61 -3.78 5.88
CA VAL A 214 -8.29 -3.14 5.95
C VAL A 214 -8.38 -1.70 5.44
N GLY A 215 -8.01 -0.74 6.29
CA GLY A 215 -8.11 0.70 6.02
C GLY A 215 -9.37 1.38 6.57
N GLN A 216 -10.36 0.62 7.05
CA GLN A 216 -11.52 1.14 7.78
C GLN A 216 -11.07 1.92 9.02
N VAL A 217 -11.86 2.92 9.43
CA VAL A 217 -11.60 3.75 10.61
C VAL A 217 -12.66 3.44 11.66
N LEU A 218 -12.21 3.06 12.86
CA LEU A 218 -13.06 2.81 14.02
C LEU A 218 -12.88 3.95 15.04
N ARG A 219 -13.96 4.66 15.34
CA ARG A 219 -14.09 5.55 16.50
C ARG A 219 -13.82 4.78 17.79
N LEU A 220 -13.16 5.43 18.74
CA LEU A 220 -12.78 4.87 20.04
C LEU A 220 -13.54 5.50 21.21
N ASN A 221 -14.28 6.60 20.99
CA ASN A 221 -15.12 7.25 22.00
C ASN A 221 -16.39 7.89 21.39
N TYR A 222 -17.19 8.54 22.24
CA TYR A 222 -18.42 9.26 21.91
C TYR A 222 -18.28 10.80 21.93
N ASN A 223 -17.17 11.37 21.42
CA ASN A 223 -17.07 12.82 21.22
C ASN A 223 -17.28 13.21 19.74
N THR A 224 -18.25 14.09 19.51
CA THR A 224 -18.60 14.68 18.21
C THR A 224 -17.83 15.98 17.96
N PRO A 225 -17.48 16.26 16.70
CA PRO A 225 -18.23 17.31 15.98
C PRO A 225 -19.45 16.77 15.22
N SER A 226 -20.38 17.66 14.92
CA SER A 226 -21.66 17.34 14.30
C SER A 226 -21.52 16.84 12.86
N THR A 227 -22.26 15.80 12.52
CA THR A 227 -22.79 15.65 11.17
C THR A 227 -23.80 16.75 10.92
N PRO A 228 -23.84 17.39 9.73
CA PRO A 228 -25.04 18.09 9.28
C PRO A 228 -26.24 17.15 9.40
N SER A 229 -27.35 17.65 9.92
CA SER A 229 -28.59 16.88 10.00
C SER A 229 -29.07 16.53 8.58
N THR A 230 -29.40 15.26 8.36
CA THR A 230 -30.35 14.92 7.30
C THR A 230 -31.66 15.66 7.58
N PRO A 231 -32.26 16.37 6.61
CA PRO A 231 -33.59 16.91 6.75
C PRO A 231 -34.57 15.82 7.18
N SER A 232 -35.53 16.17 8.04
CA SER A 232 -36.68 15.31 8.31
C SER A 232 -37.44 15.05 7.00
N THR A 233 -37.96 13.84 6.85
CA THR A 233 -38.95 13.55 5.80
C THR A 233 -40.14 14.50 5.96
N PRO A 234 -40.49 15.29 4.93
CA PRO A 234 -41.74 16.04 4.94
C PRO A 234 -42.92 15.08 5.10
N SER A 235 -43.93 15.49 5.87
CA SER A 235 -45.25 14.86 5.82
C SER A 235 -45.83 14.99 4.40
N THR A 236 -46.56 13.98 3.95
CA THR A 236 -47.19 13.95 2.62
C THR A 236 -48.13 15.14 2.43
N PRO A 237 -47.89 16.03 1.45
CA PRO A 237 -48.88 17.02 1.05
C PRO A 237 -50.12 16.33 0.48
N SER A 238 -51.30 16.89 0.75
CA SER A 238 -52.54 16.46 0.11
C SER A 238 -52.52 16.74 -1.40
N THR A 239 -53.20 15.89 -2.18
CA THR A 239 -53.25 15.97 -3.64
C THR A 239 -53.87 17.28 -4.14
N PRO A 240 -53.15 18.11 -4.92
CA PRO A 240 -53.74 19.25 -5.60
C PRO A 240 -54.74 18.80 -6.67
N SER A 241 -55.82 19.56 -6.84
CA SER A 241 -56.83 19.34 -7.90
C SER A 241 -56.30 19.71 -9.29
N THR A 242 -56.86 19.08 -10.33
CA THR A 242 -56.50 19.27 -11.74
C THR A 242 -56.71 20.72 -12.22
N PRO A 243 -55.70 21.36 -12.84
CA PRO A 243 -55.89 22.64 -13.53
C PRO A 243 -56.72 22.49 -14.82
N SER A 244 -57.54 23.50 -15.12
CA SER A 244 -58.28 23.61 -16.37
C SER A 244 -57.44 24.17 -17.54
N THR A 245 -57.93 23.98 -18.77
CA THR A 245 -57.23 24.32 -20.02
C THR A 245 -57.05 25.84 -20.24
N PRO A 246 -55.86 26.32 -20.67
CA PRO A 246 -55.66 27.70 -21.08
C PRO A 246 -56.24 28.00 -22.48
N SER A 247 -56.75 29.21 -22.67
CA SER A 247 -57.13 29.76 -23.98
C SER A 247 -55.98 30.54 -24.65
N THR A 248 -56.05 30.72 -25.98
CA THR A 248 -54.99 31.29 -26.82
C THR A 248 -54.93 32.83 -26.81
N PRO A 249 -53.76 33.45 -26.56
CA PRO A 249 -53.52 34.88 -26.76
C PRO A 249 -52.96 35.20 -28.16
N SER A 250 -53.09 36.47 -28.59
CA SER A 250 -52.72 36.98 -29.91
C SER A 250 -51.44 37.84 -29.93
N THR A 251 -50.84 37.97 -31.12
CA THR A 251 -49.72 38.86 -31.50
C THR A 251 -50.22 40.24 -31.98
N PRO A 252 -49.34 41.24 -32.31
CA PRO A 252 -47.89 41.43 -32.03
C PRO A 252 -47.53 42.84 -31.46
N SER A 253 -46.24 43.11 -31.17
CA SER A 253 -45.48 44.29 -31.70
C SER A 253 -44.06 44.43 -31.11
N THR A 254 -43.20 45.23 -31.76
CA THR A 254 -41.83 45.69 -31.39
C THR A 254 -41.71 47.19 -31.72
N PRO A 255 -40.72 48.00 -31.22
CA PRO A 255 -39.37 47.69 -30.70
C PRO A 255 -39.20 48.16 -29.21
N SER A 256 -38.13 48.76 -28.64
CA SER A 256 -36.82 49.32 -29.07
C SER A 256 -35.83 49.52 -27.90
N THR A 257 -34.54 49.66 -28.21
CA THR A 257 -33.41 50.10 -27.33
C THR A 257 -33.35 51.64 -27.22
N PRO A 258 -32.84 52.27 -26.12
CA PRO A 258 -31.38 52.35 -25.86
C PRO A 258 -30.88 52.54 -24.38
N SER A 259 -29.55 52.62 -24.25
CA SER A 259 -28.71 53.34 -23.24
C SER A 259 -28.63 52.92 -21.74
N THR A 260 -27.38 52.70 -21.30
CA THR A 260 -26.80 52.83 -19.94
C THR A 260 -26.63 54.31 -19.52
N PRO A 261 -26.34 54.68 -18.24
CA PRO A 261 -25.64 53.98 -17.13
C PRO A 261 -26.53 53.83 -15.85
N SER A 262 -26.11 53.61 -14.59
CA SER A 262 -24.82 53.74 -13.85
C SER A 262 -24.71 52.75 -12.66
N THR A 263 -23.52 52.63 -12.07
CA THR A 263 -23.22 51.82 -10.86
C THR A 263 -23.16 52.63 -9.57
N PRO A 264 -23.50 52.02 -8.43
CA PRO A 264 -22.57 52.04 -7.28
C PRO A 264 -22.14 50.65 -6.75
N SER A 265 -20.85 50.55 -6.39
CA SER A 265 -20.30 49.81 -5.24
C SER A 265 -20.71 48.34 -4.95
N THR A 266 -20.10 47.41 -5.70
CA THR A 266 -19.10 46.44 -5.20
C THR A 266 -19.17 46.05 -3.70
N PRO A 267 -19.34 44.75 -3.34
CA PRO A 267 -18.14 43.90 -3.12
C PRO A 267 -17.99 42.73 -4.12
N SER A 268 -17.13 42.93 -5.11
CA SER A 268 -16.42 41.89 -5.86
C SER A 268 -15.17 41.46 -5.06
N GLY A 269 -14.62 40.26 -5.20
CA GLY A 269 -15.05 39.14 -6.04
C GLY A 269 -13.89 38.20 -6.40
N GLU A 270 -14.02 37.53 -7.53
CA GLU A 270 -13.20 36.38 -7.94
C GLU A 270 -12.05 36.74 -8.91
N LYS A 271 -11.06 35.82 -8.98
CA LYS A 271 -10.15 35.56 -10.12
C LYS A 271 -9.16 36.65 -10.55
N VAL A 272 -7.97 36.18 -10.96
CA VAL A 272 -6.99 36.95 -11.75
C VAL A 272 -6.64 36.15 -13.00
N GLN A 273 -6.90 36.73 -14.18
CA GLN A 273 -6.18 36.42 -15.40
C GLN A 273 -5.07 37.46 -15.59
N ILE A 274 -4.02 37.12 -16.35
CA ILE A 274 -2.92 38.03 -16.67
C ILE A 274 -2.80 38.16 -18.19
N LYS A 275 -2.72 39.40 -18.68
CA LYS A 275 -2.09 39.78 -19.95
C LYS A 275 -0.88 40.68 -19.65
N GLN A 276 0.09 40.68 -20.54
CA GLN A 276 1.22 41.61 -20.52
C GLN A 276 0.85 42.90 -21.25
N GLU A 277 1.50 44.02 -20.88
CA GLU A 277 2.23 44.85 -21.85
C GLU A 277 3.24 45.77 -21.13
N HIS A 278 3.94 46.62 -21.87
CA HIS A 278 5.20 47.27 -21.46
C HIS A 278 5.00 48.66 -20.81
N GLY A 279 5.93 49.05 -19.93
CA GLY A 279 6.04 50.40 -19.33
C GLY A 279 7.35 50.56 -18.56
N LEU A 280 7.87 51.79 -18.45
CA LEU A 280 9.19 52.10 -17.89
C LEU A 280 9.12 52.84 -16.55
N ASP A 281 10.02 52.42 -15.64
CA ASP A 281 10.66 53.14 -14.53
C ASP A 281 9.84 53.67 -13.33
N SER A 282 10.57 53.77 -12.20
CA SER A 282 10.26 54.48 -10.95
C SER A 282 9.00 54.05 -10.17
N GLY A 283 9.20 53.33 -9.06
CA GLY A 283 8.17 53.11 -8.04
C GLY A 283 8.19 51.71 -7.45
N LYS A 284 8.41 51.60 -6.13
CA LYS A 284 8.50 50.30 -5.42
C LYS A 284 7.45 50.20 -4.31
N PRO A 285 6.31 49.53 -4.53
CA PRO A 285 5.46 49.03 -3.44
C PRO A 285 5.82 47.57 -3.10
N THR A 286 5.99 47.27 -1.82
CA THR A 286 6.34 45.91 -1.36
C THR A 286 5.11 45.04 -1.12
N ALA A 287 4.86 44.08 -2.02
CA ALA A 287 3.97 42.94 -1.78
C ALA A 287 4.65 41.63 -2.25
N GLN A 288 5.54 41.07 -1.42
CA GLN A 288 6.18 39.79 -1.74
C GLN A 288 5.21 38.62 -1.53
N VAL A 289 4.56 38.18 -2.61
CA VAL A 289 3.89 36.87 -2.63
C VAL A 289 4.96 35.78 -2.45
N ASN A 290 4.88 35.06 -1.33
CA ASN A 290 5.88 34.07 -0.94
C ASN A 290 5.78 32.80 -1.80
N ASN A 291 6.38 32.85 -3.00
CA ASN A 291 6.20 31.89 -4.10
C ASN A 291 6.87 30.50 -3.87
N LYS A 292 7.03 30.10 -2.60
CA LYS A 292 7.90 29.01 -2.14
C LYS A 292 7.17 27.68 -1.94
N GLN A 293 5.88 27.59 -2.28
CA GLN A 293 5.06 26.41 -2.07
C GLN A 293 3.95 26.23 -3.12
N VAL A 294 4.31 26.26 -4.41
CA VAL A 294 3.43 25.78 -5.49
C VAL A 294 2.96 24.36 -5.19
N ARG A 295 1.65 24.16 -5.09
CA ARG A 295 1.02 22.84 -4.86
C ARG A 295 0.42 22.36 -6.18
N CYS A 296 0.70 21.11 -6.55
CA CYS A 296 0.19 20.54 -7.79
C CYS A 296 -1.31 20.21 -7.63
N VAL A 297 -2.17 20.88 -8.41
CA VAL A 297 -3.64 20.79 -8.36
C VAL A 297 -4.21 19.37 -8.44
N CYS A 298 -3.47 18.39 -8.99
CA CYS A 298 -3.85 16.97 -8.97
C CYS A 298 -3.89 16.32 -7.56
N LYS A 299 -3.57 17.09 -6.51
CA LYS A 299 -3.74 16.75 -5.08
C LYS A 299 -4.99 17.36 -4.44
N ASP A 300 -5.69 18.23 -5.16
CA ASP A 300 -6.83 19.01 -4.67
C ASP A 300 -8.14 18.50 -5.27
N TYR A 301 -8.07 17.70 -6.33
CA TYR A 301 -9.18 16.89 -6.83
C TYR A 301 -9.50 15.75 -5.86
N ASP A 302 -10.75 15.68 -5.40
CA ASP A 302 -11.25 14.64 -4.49
C ASP A 302 -11.55 13.31 -5.22
N LEU A 303 -10.53 12.77 -5.91
CA LEU A 303 -10.67 11.61 -6.80
C LEU A 303 -10.63 10.27 -6.06
N ILE A 304 -11.73 9.54 -6.11
CA ILE A 304 -11.79 8.13 -5.72
C ILE A 304 -10.86 7.29 -6.59
N TRP A 305 -10.27 6.22 -6.02
CA TRP A 305 -9.21 5.43 -6.64
C TRP A 305 -7.95 6.23 -7.07
N GLY A 306 -7.84 7.53 -6.73
CA GLY A 306 -6.74 8.41 -7.13
C GLY A 306 -5.35 7.90 -6.76
N ALA A 307 -5.21 7.10 -5.70
CA ALA A 307 -3.94 6.50 -5.28
C ALA A 307 -3.52 5.22 -6.05
N LYS A 308 -4.31 4.77 -7.04
CA LYS A 308 -3.95 3.66 -7.95
C LYS A 308 -3.24 4.11 -9.23
N VAL A 309 -3.30 5.40 -9.54
CA VAL A 309 -2.96 5.96 -10.86
C VAL A 309 -1.95 7.11 -10.72
N SER A 310 -1.37 7.56 -11.84
CA SER A 310 -0.43 8.69 -11.83
C SER A 310 -1.13 10.04 -11.63
N CYS A 311 -0.39 11.08 -11.24
CA CYS A 311 -0.90 12.46 -11.21
C CYS A 311 -1.42 12.93 -12.57
N GLU A 312 -0.81 12.47 -13.67
CA GLU A 312 -1.21 12.86 -15.02
C GLU A 312 -2.45 12.11 -15.49
N PHE A 313 -2.62 10.84 -15.11
CA PHE A 313 -3.90 10.14 -15.26
C PHE A 313 -5.02 10.89 -14.51
N ARG A 314 -4.78 11.30 -13.26
CA ARG A 314 -5.73 12.11 -12.47
C ARG A 314 -6.08 13.43 -13.16
N LYS A 315 -5.08 14.18 -13.65
CA LYS A 315 -5.29 15.42 -14.42
C LYS A 315 -6.11 15.18 -15.69
N LYS A 316 -5.71 14.18 -16.49
CA LYS A 316 -6.34 13.84 -17.78
C LYS A 316 -7.79 13.41 -17.61
N VAL A 317 -8.12 12.62 -16.58
CA VAL A 317 -9.51 12.25 -16.25
C VAL A 317 -10.35 13.47 -15.91
N VAL A 318 -9.84 14.41 -15.10
CA VAL A 318 -10.56 15.65 -14.76
C VAL A 318 -10.71 16.54 -15.99
N GLU A 319 -9.65 16.76 -16.79
CA GLU A 319 -9.67 17.51 -18.05
C GLU A 319 -10.72 16.96 -19.04
N ILE A 320 -10.83 15.63 -19.14
CA ILE A 320 -11.86 14.95 -19.94
C ILE A 320 -13.26 15.25 -19.40
N CYS A 321 -13.47 15.12 -18.09
CA CYS A 321 -14.78 15.34 -17.49
C CYS A 321 -15.19 16.82 -17.41
N GLU A 322 -14.25 17.77 -17.38
CA GLU A 322 -14.50 19.21 -17.56
C GLU A 322 -14.96 19.52 -18.98
N LYS A 323 -14.36 18.88 -19.99
CA LYS A 323 -14.71 19.06 -21.40
C LYS A 323 -16.02 18.36 -21.80
N LEU A 324 -16.36 17.24 -21.16
CA LEU A 324 -17.59 16.48 -21.44
C LEU A 324 -18.77 16.89 -20.54
N TRP A 325 -18.54 17.27 -19.28
CA TRP A 325 -19.60 17.60 -18.31
C TRP A 325 -19.19 18.77 -17.38
N PRO A 326 -19.06 20.01 -17.91
CA PRO A 326 -18.54 21.15 -17.16
C PRO A 326 -19.32 21.48 -15.88
N LYS A 327 -20.63 21.18 -15.83
CA LYS A 327 -21.49 21.45 -14.65
C LYS A 327 -21.18 20.57 -13.42
N ASN A 328 -20.56 19.40 -13.59
CA ASN A 328 -20.36 18.42 -12.51
C ASN A 328 -19.12 17.53 -12.71
N SER A 329 -18.08 18.07 -13.34
CA SER A 329 -16.87 17.36 -13.81
C SER A 329 -16.26 16.40 -12.78
N LEU A 330 -16.09 16.80 -11.53
CA LEU A 330 -15.49 15.95 -10.48
C LEU A 330 -16.39 14.76 -10.08
N LYS A 331 -17.72 14.90 -10.16
CA LYS A 331 -18.66 13.77 -9.98
C LYS A 331 -18.49 12.76 -11.11
N MET A 332 -18.43 13.25 -12.35
CA MET A 332 -18.26 12.39 -13.53
C MET A 332 -16.87 11.72 -13.58
N ALA A 333 -15.83 12.44 -13.16
CA ALA A 333 -14.48 11.89 -12.99
C ALA A 333 -14.48 10.74 -11.97
N ASN A 334 -15.18 10.90 -10.84
CA ASN A 334 -15.34 9.84 -9.85
C ASN A 334 -16.14 8.64 -10.39
N ASN A 335 -17.22 8.86 -11.16
CA ASN A 335 -17.93 7.78 -11.83
C ASN A 335 -16.99 6.99 -12.77
N LEU A 336 -16.21 7.69 -13.60
CA LEU A 336 -15.31 7.10 -14.58
C LEU A 336 -14.16 6.33 -13.91
N MET A 337 -13.60 6.85 -12.81
CA MET A 337 -12.61 6.15 -11.99
C MET A 337 -13.15 4.83 -11.38
N ALA A 338 -14.43 4.77 -11.02
CA ALA A 338 -15.07 3.54 -10.55
C ALA A 338 -15.34 2.53 -11.68
N VAL A 339 -15.68 2.99 -12.89
CA VAL A 339 -15.77 2.11 -14.08
C VAL A 339 -14.40 1.53 -14.41
N PHE A 340 -13.33 2.33 -14.43
CA PHE A 340 -11.97 1.82 -14.63
C PHE A 340 -11.59 0.77 -13.58
N ALA A 341 -11.97 0.98 -12.31
CA ALA A 341 -11.72 0.02 -11.24
C ALA A 341 -12.48 -1.31 -11.45
N TRP A 342 -13.72 -1.28 -11.94
CA TRP A 342 -14.47 -2.48 -12.30
C TRP A 342 -13.79 -3.21 -13.48
N GLU A 343 -13.69 -2.53 -14.63
CA GLU A 343 -13.33 -3.12 -15.92
C GLU A 343 -11.89 -3.63 -15.96
N SER A 344 -10.95 -2.91 -15.33
CA SER A 344 -9.56 -3.35 -15.21
C SER A 344 -9.33 -4.37 -14.06
N GLY A 345 -10.36 -4.77 -13.32
CA GLY A 345 -10.25 -5.63 -12.14
C GLY A 345 -9.39 -5.02 -11.01
N GLY A 346 -9.46 -3.69 -10.85
CA GLY A 346 -8.75 -2.89 -9.86
C GLY A 346 -7.30 -2.53 -10.21
N THR A 347 -6.84 -2.81 -11.43
CA THR A 347 -5.43 -2.65 -11.85
C THR A 347 -5.13 -1.32 -12.53
N PHE A 348 -6.14 -0.68 -13.12
CA PHE A 348 -6.05 0.52 -13.97
C PHE A 348 -5.10 0.37 -15.19
N LYS A 349 -4.81 -0.87 -15.61
CA LYS A 349 -3.88 -1.14 -16.71
C LYS A 349 -4.55 -1.14 -18.09
N ALA A 350 -3.84 -0.60 -19.07
CA ALA A 350 -4.27 -0.50 -20.46
C ALA A 350 -4.28 -1.85 -21.22
N ASP A 351 -3.55 -2.85 -20.71
CA ASP A 351 -3.28 -4.12 -21.38
C ASP A 351 -4.09 -5.32 -20.85
N VAL A 352 -5.05 -5.05 -19.95
CA VAL A 352 -5.91 -6.05 -19.29
C VAL A 352 -6.80 -6.76 -20.31
N PRO A 353 -6.65 -8.08 -20.53
CA PRO A 353 -7.52 -8.86 -21.39
C PRO A 353 -8.82 -9.26 -20.67
N ASN A 354 -9.90 -9.43 -21.43
CA ASN A 354 -11.19 -9.81 -20.86
C ASN A 354 -11.24 -11.27 -20.38
N ARG A 355 -11.76 -11.48 -19.17
CA ARG A 355 -11.86 -12.82 -18.55
C ARG A 355 -12.87 -13.76 -19.21
N LYS A 356 -13.76 -13.26 -20.09
CA LYS A 356 -14.64 -14.05 -20.95
C LYS A 356 -14.03 -14.30 -22.35
N ASN A 357 -12.76 -13.95 -22.54
CA ASN A 357 -11.98 -14.18 -23.76
C ASN A 357 -12.53 -13.50 -25.04
N SER A 358 -13.19 -12.35 -24.87
CA SER A 358 -13.88 -11.61 -25.95
C SER A 358 -12.98 -10.68 -26.78
N GLY A 359 -11.66 -10.77 -26.64
CA GLY A 359 -10.70 -9.80 -27.21
C GLY A 359 -10.72 -8.42 -26.55
N ALA A 360 -11.68 -8.14 -25.68
CA ALA A 360 -11.86 -6.82 -25.09
C ALA A 360 -10.71 -6.44 -24.13
N THR A 361 -10.32 -5.15 -24.15
CA THR A 361 -9.00 -4.74 -23.64
C THR A 361 -9.02 -3.43 -22.83
N GLY A 362 -8.22 -3.38 -21.77
CA GLY A 362 -7.84 -2.14 -21.09
C GLY A 362 -8.89 -1.53 -20.17
N LEU A 363 -8.76 -0.20 -19.94
CA LEU A 363 -9.42 0.60 -18.91
C LEU A 363 -10.95 0.49 -18.88
N ILE A 364 -11.58 0.39 -20.05
CA ILE A 364 -13.03 0.20 -20.18
C ILE A 364 -13.38 -1.04 -21.01
N GLN A 365 -12.46 -2.02 -21.09
CA GLN A 365 -12.65 -3.25 -21.87
C GLN A 365 -13.20 -2.98 -23.29
N PHE A 366 -12.49 -2.17 -24.06
CA PHE A 366 -12.87 -1.85 -25.44
C PHE A 366 -12.99 -3.14 -26.26
N MET A 367 -14.15 -3.39 -26.86
CA MET A 367 -14.38 -4.53 -27.77
C MET A 367 -13.61 -4.34 -29.10
N PRO A 368 -13.26 -5.41 -29.84
CA PRO A 368 -12.50 -5.30 -31.09
C PRO A 368 -13.10 -4.36 -32.15
N GLU A 369 -14.41 -4.43 -32.41
CA GLU A 369 -15.08 -3.52 -33.35
C GLU A 369 -15.07 -2.06 -32.86
N THR A 370 -15.31 -1.82 -31.57
CA THR A 370 -15.17 -0.48 -30.97
C THR A 370 -13.74 0.06 -31.07
N ALA A 371 -12.73 -0.80 -30.90
CA ALA A 371 -11.34 -0.40 -31.07
C ALA A 371 -11.02 -0.03 -32.53
N LYS A 372 -11.55 -0.80 -33.49
CA LYS A 372 -11.45 -0.57 -34.94
C LYS A 372 -12.13 0.74 -35.38
N GLU A 373 -13.31 1.04 -34.85
CA GLU A 373 -14.00 2.33 -35.03
C GLU A 373 -13.18 3.51 -34.48
N LEU A 374 -12.73 3.40 -33.22
CA LEU A 374 -12.01 4.48 -32.52
C LEU A 374 -10.63 4.75 -33.14
N LEU A 375 -9.89 3.69 -33.51
CA LEU A 375 -8.58 3.76 -34.16
C LEU A 375 -8.67 4.05 -35.67
N LYS A 376 -9.86 3.94 -36.28
CA LYS A 376 -10.11 4.06 -37.73
C LYS A 376 -9.26 3.12 -38.60
N LYS A 377 -8.97 1.92 -38.10
CA LYS A 377 -8.20 0.88 -38.80
C LYS A 377 -8.53 -0.51 -38.27
N SER A 378 -8.18 -1.56 -39.01
CA SER A 378 -8.18 -2.93 -38.50
C SER A 378 -7.28 -3.06 -37.25
N VAL A 379 -7.67 -3.96 -36.36
CA VAL A 379 -7.00 -4.23 -35.07
C VAL A 379 -6.53 -5.68 -34.99
N THR A 380 -5.47 -5.92 -34.21
CA THR A 380 -4.83 -7.23 -34.08
C THR A 380 -5.20 -7.85 -32.75
N GLU A 381 -5.91 -8.98 -32.75
CA GLU A 381 -6.08 -9.80 -31.54
C GLU A 381 -4.83 -10.67 -31.29
N GLU A 382 -4.17 -10.48 -30.14
CA GLU A 382 -3.09 -11.35 -29.65
C GLU A 382 -3.57 -12.21 -28.47
N VAL A 383 -3.04 -13.44 -28.36
CA VAL A 383 -3.35 -14.37 -27.27
C VAL A 383 -2.26 -14.31 -26.20
N VAL A 384 -2.63 -13.90 -24.99
CA VAL A 384 -1.72 -13.87 -23.83
C VAL A 384 -1.77 -15.23 -23.13
N ALA A 385 -0.70 -16.01 -23.29
CA ALA A 385 -0.61 -17.38 -22.74
C ALA A 385 -0.61 -17.43 -21.20
N ASN A 386 -0.13 -16.38 -20.52
CA ASN A 386 0.03 -16.31 -19.06
C ASN A 386 -0.38 -14.94 -18.51
N TYR A 387 -1.68 -14.58 -18.52
CA TYR A 387 -2.14 -13.35 -17.87
C TYR A 387 -2.43 -13.57 -16.39
N TYR A 388 -1.68 -12.91 -15.50
CA TYR A 388 -1.90 -12.98 -14.06
C TYR A 388 -2.86 -11.88 -13.59
N ASN A 389 -3.97 -12.27 -12.96
CA ASN A 389 -4.91 -11.30 -12.40
C ASN A 389 -4.42 -10.71 -11.07
N SER A 390 -5.16 -9.73 -10.53
CA SER A 390 -4.87 -9.03 -9.26
C SER A 390 -4.86 -9.90 -7.99
N LYS A 391 -5.06 -11.22 -8.10
CA LYS A 391 -4.85 -12.23 -7.03
C LYS A 391 -3.71 -13.21 -7.34
N ASN A 392 -2.85 -12.88 -8.32
CA ASN A 392 -1.76 -13.70 -8.86
C ASN A 392 -2.16 -15.10 -9.36
N LYS A 393 -3.44 -15.32 -9.69
CA LYS A 393 -3.89 -16.54 -10.38
C LYS A 393 -3.71 -16.35 -11.89
N SER A 394 -3.02 -17.30 -12.52
CA SER A 394 -2.91 -17.38 -13.98
C SER A 394 -4.29 -17.55 -14.62
N LEU A 395 -4.52 -16.80 -15.70
CA LEU A 395 -5.60 -16.97 -16.66
C LEU A 395 -4.92 -17.18 -18.01
N HIS A 396 -4.95 -18.42 -18.49
CA HIS A 396 -4.26 -18.80 -19.72
C HIS A 396 -5.06 -18.44 -20.96
N ASN A 397 -4.36 -18.17 -22.05
CA ASN A 397 -4.88 -18.02 -23.41
C ASN A 397 -6.02 -16.98 -23.56
N LEU A 398 -5.86 -15.81 -22.93
CA LEU A 398 -6.80 -14.70 -23.08
C LEU A 398 -6.41 -13.77 -24.24
N LYS A 399 -7.37 -13.52 -25.14
CA LYS A 399 -7.30 -12.58 -26.26
C LYS A 399 -7.33 -11.12 -25.78
N ARG A 400 -6.55 -10.26 -26.45
CA ARG A 400 -6.64 -8.79 -26.35
C ARG A 400 -6.26 -8.10 -27.65
N ILE A 401 -6.70 -6.86 -27.80
CA ILE A 401 -6.33 -5.94 -28.88
C ILE A 401 -4.93 -5.41 -28.61
N LYS A 402 -3.98 -5.83 -29.45
CA LYS A 402 -2.55 -5.48 -29.35
C LYS A 402 -2.31 -3.97 -29.37
N GLU A 403 -3.00 -3.25 -30.24
CA GLU A 403 -2.85 -1.80 -30.42
C GLU A 403 -3.20 -1.02 -29.14
N PHE A 404 -4.22 -1.46 -28.40
CA PHE A 404 -4.61 -0.85 -27.13
C PHE A 404 -3.79 -1.39 -25.96
N ALA A 405 -3.35 -2.65 -26.01
CA ALA A 405 -2.46 -3.23 -25.01
C ALA A 405 -1.04 -2.64 -25.02
N GLN A 406 -0.62 -2.05 -26.14
CA GLN A 406 0.66 -1.34 -26.28
C GLN A 406 0.60 0.15 -25.86
N MET A 407 -0.57 0.68 -25.51
CA MET A 407 -0.70 2.06 -25.03
C MET A 407 -0.38 2.19 -23.55
N THR A 408 0.12 3.36 -23.15
CA THR A 408 0.07 3.77 -21.74
C THR A 408 -1.37 4.01 -21.29
N GLU A 409 -1.59 3.93 -19.98
CA GLU A 409 -2.87 4.22 -19.35
C GLU A 409 -3.36 5.64 -19.68
N VAL A 410 -2.45 6.61 -19.82
CA VAL A 410 -2.78 8.01 -20.13
C VAL A 410 -3.13 8.20 -21.62
N GLN A 411 -2.48 7.50 -22.55
CA GLN A 411 -2.87 7.53 -23.97
C GLN A 411 -4.24 6.89 -24.20
N GLN A 412 -4.55 5.81 -23.47
CA GLN A 412 -5.83 5.13 -23.63
C GLN A 412 -7.01 5.99 -23.15
N LEU A 413 -6.78 6.99 -22.28
CA LEU A 413 -7.82 7.95 -21.87
C LEU A 413 -8.33 8.85 -23.01
N ASP A 414 -7.54 9.15 -24.04
CA ASP A 414 -8.03 9.93 -25.18
C ASP A 414 -9.09 9.15 -25.99
N TYR A 415 -8.97 7.82 -26.07
CA TYR A 415 -10.00 6.95 -26.64
C TYR A 415 -11.21 6.77 -25.71
N VAL A 416 -11.02 6.80 -24.38
CA VAL A 416 -12.14 6.89 -23.43
C VAL A 416 -12.93 8.18 -23.64
N LYS A 417 -12.25 9.33 -23.80
CA LYS A 417 -12.91 10.61 -24.10
C LYS A 417 -13.74 10.51 -25.39
N GLN A 418 -13.17 9.97 -26.46
CA GLN A 418 -13.85 9.78 -27.74
C GLN A 418 -15.09 8.88 -27.60
N TYR A 419 -14.97 7.77 -26.87
CA TYR A 419 -16.06 6.81 -26.64
C TYR A 419 -17.24 7.37 -25.82
N PHE A 420 -16.97 8.26 -24.87
CA PHE A 420 -18.00 8.92 -24.05
C PHE A 420 -18.52 10.25 -24.64
N ASN A 421 -18.01 10.69 -25.79
CA ASN A 421 -18.34 12.01 -26.37
C ASN A 421 -19.83 12.16 -26.74
N ASN A 422 -20.51 11.07 -27.08
CA ASN A 422 -21.95 11.00 -27.34
C ASN A 422 -22.82 11.22 -26.07
N LEU A 423 -22.22 11.23 -24.88
CA LEU A 423 -22.88 11.48 -23.60
C LEU A 423 -22.57 12.86 -23.01
N ALA A 424 -21.79 13.70 -23.71
CA ALA A 424 -21.44 15.05 -23.27
C ALA A 424 -22.68 15.90 -22.92
N ASN A 425 -22.55 16.73 -21.89
CA ASN A 425 -23.56 17.64 -21.33
C ASN A 425 -24.87 17.00 -20.82
N LYS A 426 -25.04 15.68 -20.94
CA LYS A 426 -26.17 14.96 -20.34
C LYS A 426 -26.03 14.85 -18.82
N GLU A 427 -27.15 14.86 -18.11
CA GLU A 427 -27.19 14.42 -16.72
C GLU A 427 -27.23 12.89 -16.69
N LEU A 428 -26.35 12.30 -15.86
CA LEU A 428 -26.07 10.86 -15.86
C LEU A 428 -25.86 10.39 -14.42
N GLU A 429 -26.30 9.17 -14.14
CA GLU A 429 -25.96 8.45 -12.92
C GLU A 429 -24.65 7.67 -13.08
N PHE A 430 -24.08 7.19 -11.97
CA PHE A 430 -22.92 6.31 -12.03
C PHE A 430 -23.18 5.05 -12.88
N VAL A 431 -24.38 4.46 -12.77
CA VAL A 431 -24.77 3.28 -13.54
C VAL A 431 -24.81 3.56 -15.05
N ASP A 432 -25.06 4.80 -15.50
CA ASP A 432 -25.05 5.13 -16.93
C ASP A 432 -23.63 5.09 -17.52
N PHE A 433 -22.60 5.39 -16.72
CA PHE A 433 -21.20 5.22 -17.14
C PHE A 433 -20.84 3.75 -17.31
N TYR A 434 -21.34 2.88 -16.43
CA TYR A 434 -21.15 1.44 -16.53
C TYR A 434 -21.96 0.83 -17.69
N LEU A 435 -23.22 1.26 -17.87
CA LEU A 435 -24.05 0.86 -19.01
C LEU A 435 -23.47 1.35 -20.34
N GLN A 436 -22.79 2.50 -20.39
CA GLN A 436 -22.11 2.95 -21.60
C GLN A 436 -21.00 1.97 -22.05
N VAL A 437 -20.40 1.22 -21.12
CA VAL A 437 -19.43 0.15 -21.45
C VAL A 437 -20.12 -1.18 -21.72
N LEU A 438 -21.02 -1.61 -20.83
CA LEU A 438 -21.65 -2.92 -20.88
C LEU A 438 -22.65 -3.07 -22.05
N PHE A 439 -23.47 -2.03 -22.27
CA PHE A 439 -24.52 -2.01 -23.27
C PHE A 439 -24.98 -0.56 -23.59
N PRO A 440 -24.27 0.17 -24.49
CA PRO A 440 -24.53 1.58 -24.79
C PRO A 440 -25.99 1.96 -25.03
N ALA A 441 -26.79 1.07 -25.64
CA ALA A 441 -28.21 1.25 -25.91
C ALA A 441 -29.12 1.38 -24.66
N SER A 442 -28.57 1.15 -23.46
CA SER A 442 -29.20 1.38 -22.15
C SER A 442 -28.67 2.60 -21.39
N SER A 443 -27.57 3.22 -21.81
CA SER A 443 -26.97 4.36 -21.11
C SER A 443 -27.81 5.64 -21.25
N GLY A 444 -27.99 6.38 -20.16
CA GLY A 444 -28.73 7.65 -20.15
C GLY A 444 -30.25 7.50 -20.30
N ARG A 445 -30.78 6.28 -20.21
CA ARG A 445 -32.22 6.00 -20.18
C ARG A 445 -32.75 6.00 -18.74
N ALA A 446 -34.05 6.26 -18.60
CA ALA A 446 -34.79 6.03 -17.37
C ALA A 446 -34.76 4.54 -16.95
N GLU A 447 -35.32 4.23 -15.78
CA GLU A 447 -35.36 2.85 -15.28
C GLU A 447 -36.07 1.91 -16.26
N HIS A 448 -35.42 0.80 -16.61
CA HIS A 448 -35.91 -0.18 -17.56
C HIS A 448 -35.16 -1.50 -17.45
N ILE A 449 -35.75 -2.56 -18.00
CA ILE A 449 -35.11 -3.85 -18.16
C ILE A 449 -33.99 -3.74 -19.19
N VAL A 450 -32.74 -3.84 -18.72
CA VAL A 450 -31.53 -3.79 -19.54
C VAL A 450 -31.36 -5.11 -20.31
N PHE A 451 -31.48 -6.25 -19.61
CA PHE A 451 -31.45 -7.60 -20.19
C PHE A 451 -32.61 -8.45 -19.65
N ALA A 452 -33.05 -9.47 -20.39
CA ALA A 452 -34.06 -10.41 -19.92
C ALA A 452 -33.86 -11.81 -20.49
N GLU A 453 -34.23 -12.84 -19.73
CA GLU A 453 -34.07 -14.24 -20.10
C GLU A 453 -34.84 -14.65 -21.37
N THR A 454 -35.97 -13.98 -21.67
CA THR A 454 -36.76 -14.23 -22.88
C THR A 454 -37.39 -12.93 -23.40
N LYS A 455 -37.74 -12.90 -24.71
CA LYS A 455 -38.49 -11.77 -25.30
C LYS A 455 -39.85 -11.52 -24.61
N ARG A 456 -40.43 -12.53 -23.95
CA ARG A 456 -41.68 -12.41 -23.17
C ARG A 456 -41.49 -11.62 -21.87
N LYS A 457 -40.28 -11.58 -21.30
CA LYS A 457 -39.98 -10.86 -20.05
C LYS A 457 -39.63 -9.37 -20.27
N LEU A 458 -39.40 -8.93 -21.52
CA LEU A 458 -39.16 -7.52 -21.87
C LEU A 458 -40.45 -6.67 -21.84
N ASN A 459 -40.34 -5.44 -21.34
CA ASN A 459 -41.48 -4.49 -21.28
C ASN A 459 -41.86 -3.89 -22.65
N ASN A 460 -40.92 -3.82 -23.59
CA ASN A 460 -41.18 -3.47 -24.99
C ASN A 460 -40.52 -4.52 -25.89
N LYS A 461 -41.32 -5.12 -26.77
CA LYS A 461 -40.90 -6.16 -27.73
C LYS A 461 -40.45 -5.58 -29.09
N GLU A 462 -40.77 -4.31 -29.33
CA GLU A 462 -40.43 -3.53 -30.52
C GLU A 462 -39.19 -2.64 -30.30
N ASP A 463 -38.53 -2.73 -29.13
CA ASP A 463 -37.18 -2.17 -28.98
C ASP A 463 -36.27 -2.84 -30.01
N LYS A 464 -35.68 -2.06 -30.91
CA LYS A 464 -34.73 -2.51 -31.96
C LYS A 464 -33.53 -3.29 -31.43
N HIS A 465 -33.31 -3.32 -30.11
CA HIS A 465 -32.30 -4.12 -29.43
C HIS A 465 -32.85 -5.34 -28.66
N ALA A 466 -34.15 -5.65 -28.72
CA ALA A 466 -34.80 -6.71 -27.92
C ALA A 466 -34.08 -8.07 -28.01
N ASP A 467 -33.66 -8.49 -29.20
CA ASP A 467 -32.93 -9.73 -29.43
C ASP A 467 -31.56 -9.72 -28.74
N LEU A 468 -30.80 -8.62 -28.87
CA LEU A 468 -29.52 -8.43 -28.16
C LEU A 468 -29.68 -8.36 -26.65
N ARG A 469 -30.83 -7.85 -26.15
CA ARG A 469 -31.14 -7.84 -24.71
C ARG A 469 -31.35 -9.25 -24.15
N VAL A 470 -31.82 -10.18 -24.98
CA VAL A 470 -32.01 -11.59 -24.62
C VAL A 470 -30.72 -12.38 -24.77
N GLU A 471 -30.01 -12.24 -25.90
CA GLU A 471 -28.72 -12.90 -26.14
C GLU A 471 -27.70 -12.57 -25.02
N LYS A 472 -27.65 -11.30 -24.59
CA LYS A 472 -26.72 -10.87 -23.53
C LYS A 472 -27.14 -11.27 -22.11
N TYR A 473 -28.38 -11.70 -21.85
CA TYR A 473 -28.82 -12.06 -20.50
C TYR A 473 -27.96 -13.18 -19.89
N GLY A 474 -27.78 -14.30 -20.60
CA GLY A 474 -27.07 -15.47 -20.07
C GLY A 474 -25.60 -15.24 -19.70
N ARG A 475 -24.95 -14.21 -20.30
CA ARG A 475 -23.58 -13.80 -19.93
C ARG A 475 -23.54 -12.83 -18.74
N ASN A 476 -24.67 -12.22 -18.40
CA ASN A 476 -24.82 -11.13 -17.42
C ASN A 476 -25.75 -11.45 -16.24
N SER A 477 -26.34 -12.65 -16.17
CA SER A 477 -27.27 -13.09 -15.11
C SER A 477 -26.74 -12.94 -13.67
N GLY A 478 -25.42 -12.84 -13.47
CA GLY A 478 -24.84 -12.44 -12.18
C GLY A 478 -25.20 -11.01 -11.72
N LEU A 479 -25.84 -10.19 -12.57
CA LEU A 479 -26.38 -8.86 -12.25
C LEU A 479 -27.87 -8.89 -11.86
N ASP A 480 -28.61 -9.96 -12.22
CA ASP A 480 -29.92 -10.26 -11.64
C ASP A 480 -29.75 -10.42 -10.11
N VAL A 481 -30.56 -9.73 -9.31
CA VAL A 481 -30.52 -9.72 -7.85
C VAL A 481 -31.62 -10.59 -7.26
N ASN A 482 -32.81 -10.61 -7.90
CA ASN A 482 -34.02 -11.23 -7.36
C ASN A 482 -34.31 -12.63 -7.93
N GLY A 483 -33.68 -13.00 -9.04
CA GLY A 483 -33.85 -14.27 -9.75
C GLY A 483 -35.05 -14.30 -10.70
N ASP A 484 -35.69 -13.16 -11.02
CA ASP A 484 -36.92 -13.12 -11.83
C ASP A 484 -36.67 -13.30 -13.34
N GLY A 485 -35.43 -13.25 -13.80
CA GLY A 485 -35.05 -13.37 -15.21
C GLY A 485 -35.15 -12.07 -15.99
N ARG A 486 -35.08 -10.93 -15.29
CA ARG A 486 -34.91 -9.57 -15.80
C ARG A 486 -33.73 -8.95 -15.07
N ILE A 487 -33.06 -8.00 -15.72
CA ILE A 487 -31.97 -7.24 -15.12
C ILE A 487 -32.28 -5.77 -15.30
N TYR A 488 -32.74 -5.12 -14.24
CA TYR A 488 -33.09 -3.70 -14.20
C TYR A 488 -31.85 -2.81 -14.08
N LYS A 489 -31.94 -1.55 -14.53
CA LYS A 489 -30.86 -0.56 -14.36
C LYS A 489 -30.58 -0.34 -12.86
N ALA A 490 -31.60 -0.34 -12.01
CA ALA A 490 -31.49 -0.26 -10.56
C ALA A 490 -30.69 -1.42 -9.92
N GLU A 491 -30.82 -2.65 -10.45
CA GLU A 491 -30.08 -3.82 -9.94
C GLU A 491 -28.60 -3.74 -10.31
N ILE A 492 -28.31 -3.34 -11.55
CA ILE A 492 -26.95 -3.08 -12.02
C ILE A 492 -26.31 -1.94 -11.20
N ALA A 493 -27.06 -0.88 -10.91
CA ALA A 493 -26.63 0.18 -10.02
C ALA A 493 -26.31 -0.36 -8.61
N SER A 494 -27.19 -1.19 -8.03
CA SER A 494 -26.99 -1.80 -6.71
C SER A 494 -25.71 -2.66 -6.66
N LYS A 495 -25.51 -3.54 -7.66
CA LYS A 495 -24.32 -4.41 -7.75
C LYS A 495 -23.03 -3.62 -7.93
N THR A 496 -23.04 -2.54 -8.72
CA THR A 496 -21.82 -1.76 -9.05
C THR A 496 -21.45 -0.68 -8.03
N LYS A 497 -22.43 -0.13 -7.28
CA LYS A 497 -22.26 1.02 -6.36
C LYS A 497 -21.09 0.90 -5.37
N HIS A 498 -20.71 -0.32 -4.99
CA HIS A 498 -19.58 -0.54 -4.09
C HIS A 498 -18.23 -0.06 -4.63
N PHE A 499 -18.05 0.05 -5.95
CA PHE A 499 -16.82 0.61 -6.53
C PHE A 499 -16.65 2.13 -6.28
N LEU A 500 -17.75 2.86 -6.00
CA LEU A 500 -17.68 4.24 -5.52
C LEU A 500 -17.16 4.30 -4.07
N SER A 501 -17.71 3.48 -3.17
CA SER A 501 -17.31 3.44 -1.76
C SER A 501 -15.90 2.88 -1.57
N ASP A 502 -15.54 1.83 -2.30
CA ASP A 502 -14.21 1.22 -2.25
C ASP A 502 -13.15 2.17 -2.80
N GLY A 503 -13.48 2.93 -3.85
CA GLY A 503 -12.61 3.98 -4.36
C GLY A 503 -12.41 5.13 -3.37
N ALA A 504 -13.45 5.46 -2.61
CA ALA A 504 -13.40 6.50 -1.59
C ALA A 504 -12.59 6.09 -0.34
N LEU A 505 -12.28 4.80 -0.15
CA LEU A 505 -11.43 4.34 0.95
C LEU A 505 -10.06 5.03 0.90
N PRO A 506 -9.54 5.53 2.03
CA PRO A 506 -8.22 6.18 2.11
C PRO A 506 -7.04 5.36 1.53
N LEU A 507 -7.10 4.02 1.49
CA LEU A 507 -6.04 3.23 0.83
C LEU A 507 -6.03 3.38 -0.71
N ASN A 508 -7.19 3.70 -1.29
CA ASN A 508 -7.41 3.86 -2.72
C ASN A 508 -7.49 5.36 -3.11
N LYS A 509 -7.82 6.24 -2.16
CA LYS A 509 -7.97 7.69 -2.34
C LYS A 509 -6.72 8.50 -1.96
N ASP A 510 -6.02 8.19 -0.85
CA ASP A 510 -4.92 9.02 -0.32
C ASP A 510 -3.72 9.10 -1.28
N ILE A 511 -3.56 10.21 -2.01
CA ILE A 511 -2.40 10.43 -2.89
C ILE A 511 -1.13 10.65 -2.04
N ARG A 512 -0.30 9.62 -1.92
CA ARG A 512 0.96 9.65 -1.15
C ARG A 512 2.17 10.12 -1.97
N ASP A 513 1.98 10.33 -3.27
CA ASP A 513 3.03 10.73 -4.21
C ASP A 513 3.53 12.15 -3.97
N LYS A 514 4.77 12.43 -4.36
CA LYS A 514 5.25 13.81 -4.56
C LYS A 514 4.84 14.28 -5.96
N CYS A 515 3.71 14.97 -6.04
CA CYS A 515 3.27 15.57 -7.30
C CYS A 515 4.16 16.76 -7.69
N ILE A 516 4.38 16.89 -9.00
CA ILE A 516 5.40 17.73 -9.61
C ILE A 516 4.91 19.19 -9.72
N THR A 517 5.77 20.15 -9.42
CA THR A 517 5.52 21.61 -9.55
C THR A 517 5.94 22.14 -10.92
N GLU A 518 5.42 23.29 -11.34
CA GLU A 518 5.40 23.70 -12.76
C GLU A 518 6.77 23.91 -13.42
N ASP A 519 7.82 24.11 -12.64
CA ASP A 519 9.23 24.17 -13.05
C ASP A 519 9.72 22.85 -13.73
N ASN A 520 8.94 21.78 -13.61
CA ASN A 520 9.20 20.48 -14.25
C ASN A 520 8.06 20.09 -15.21
N ARG A 521 7.80 20.91 -16.25
CA ARG A 521 6.86 20.60 -17.34
C ARG A 521 7.31 19.49 -18.33
N LYS A 522 8.26 18.64 -17.93
CA LYS A 522 8.71 17.44 -18.67
C LYS A 522 9.03 16.30 -17.69
N VAL A 523 8.84 15.06 -18.14
CA VAL A 523 9.10 13.76 -17.44
C VAL A 523 7.96 13.24 -16.53
N THR A 524 7.11 12.41 -17.13
CA THR A 524 6.40 11.29 -16.46
C THR A 524 7.37 10.21 -15.94
N PRO A 525 6.97 9.36 -14.98
CA PRO A 525 7.72 8.13 -14.64
C PRO A 525 7.74 7.05 -15.74
N TYR A 526 6.87 7.13 -16.75
CA TYR A 526 6.79 6.21 -17.88
C TYR A 526 6.56 6.96 -19.20
N GLN A 527 7.63 7.55 -19.71
CA GLN A 527 7.79 7.85 -21.13
C GLN A 527 9.07 7.19 -21.61
N ASN A 528 8.99 6.53 -22.77
CA ASN A 528 10.19 6.29 -23.57
C ASN A 528 10.79 7.66 -23.91
N THR A 529 11.99 7.96 -23.42
CA THR A 529 12.74 9.13 -23.89
C THR A 529 13.29 8.83 -25.28
N THR A 530 12.47 9.04 -26.31
CA THR A 530 12.97 9.16 -27.68
C THR A 530 14.05 10.25 -27.68
N TYR A 531 15.24 9.91 -28.17
CA TYR A 531 16.41 10.78 -28.12
C TYR A 531 16.18 12.05 -28.93
N ILE A 532 16.24 13.21 -28.26
CA ILE A 532 16.43 14.52 -28.89
C ILE A 532 17.59 15.20 -28.17
N PRO A 533 18.73 15.44 -28.85
CA PRO A 533 19.86 16.12 -28.23
C PRO A 533 19.68 17.64 -28.29
N ASN A 534 19.65 18.32 -27.13
CA ASN A 534 20.67 19.34 -26.90
C ASN A 534 20.87 19.80 -25.45
N SER A 535 22.11 20.23 -25.20
CA SER A 535 22.61 21.17 -24.18
C SER A 535 22.12 21.10 -22.71
N LYS A 536 23.09 20.84 -21.83
CA LYS A 536 23.22 21.36 -20.44
C LYS A 536 22.15 20.97 -19.41
N SER A 537 22.19 19.70 -18.96
CA SER A 537 21.86 19.37 -17.55
C SER A 537 22.81 18.31 -17.01
N ASN A 538 23.17 18.36 -15.72
CA ASN A 538 24.17 17.48 -15.09
C ASN A 538 23.67 16.04 -14.78
N LYS A 539 22.63 15.57 -15.49
CA LYS A 539 22.10 14.22 -15.33
C LYS A 539 23.11 13.18 -15.82
N LYS A 540 23.11 12.01 -15.20
CA LYS A 540 24.05 10.91 -15.48
C LYS A 540 23.32 9.63 -15.81
N ILE A 541 23.88 8.83 -16.71
CA ILE A 541 23.39 7.51 -17.04
C ILE A 541 24.13 6.49 -16.19
N ILE A 542 23.39 5.72 -15.39
CA ILE A 542 23.92 4.76 -14.43
C ILE A 542 23.34 3.38 -14.73
N VAL A 543 24.19 2.42 -15.04
CA VAL A 543 23.80 1.00 -15.12
C VAL A 543 24.13 0.35 -13.79
N LEU A 544 23.10 -0.18 -13.14
CA LEU A 544 23.21 -1.04 -11.97
C LEU A 544 23.08 -2.49 -12.41
N ASP A 545 24.08 -3.28 -12.09
CA ASP A 545 24.12 -4.70 -12.43
C ASP A 545 23.89 -5.56 -11.18
N PRO A 546 22.64 -5.98 -10.87
CA PRO A 546 22.40 -6.96 -9.83
C PRO A 546 23.04 -8.31 -10.22
N GLY A 547 24.12 -8.65 -9.53
CA GLY A 547 24.91 -9.86 -9.70
C GLY A 547 24.10 -11.16 -9.77
N HIS A 548 24.71 -12.17 -10.42
CA HIS A 548 24.12 -13.50 -10.59
C HIS A 548 22.69 -13.45 -11.18
N GLY A 549 21.83 -14.42 -10.86
CA GLY A 549 20.40 -14.42 -11.25
C GLY A 549 20.10 -14.74 -12.72
N ILE A 550 21.07 -15.27 -13.45
CA ILE A 550 20.95 -15.69 -14.85
C ILE A 550 21.39 -17.17 -14.94
N LEU A 551 20.51 -18.07 -15.38
CA LEU A 551 20.70 -19.53 -15.34
C LEU A 551 20.98 -20.14 -16.71
N GLY A 552 22.03 -20.96 -16.76
CA GLY A 552 22.40 -21.84 -17.85
C GLY A 552 23.12 -23.06 -17.30
N SER A 553 23.53 -23.99 -18.16
CA SER A 553 23.97 -25.36 -17.80
C SER A 553 25.19 -25.48 -16.87
N LYS A 554 25.87 -24.38 -16.52
CA LYS A 554 26.97 -24.33 -15.53
C LYS A 554 26.91 -23.08 -14.62
N ALA A 555 25.76 -22.41 -14.50
CA ALA A 555 25.64 -21.14 -13.79
C ALA A 555 25.26 -21.30 -12.31
N ASN A 556 26.12 -20.83 -11.39
CA ASN A 556 25.80 -20.76 -9.96
C ASN A 556 24.80 -19.63 -9.64
N VAL A 557 23.89 -19.87 -8.70
CA VAL A 557 22.91 -18.90 -8.19
C VAL A 557 23.50 -17.84 -7.24
N GLY A 558 24.83 -17.71 -7.22
CA GLY A 558 25.58 -16.92 -6.25
C GLY A 558 25.71 -17.59 -4.87
N THR A 559 26.37 -16.89 -3.96
CA THR A 559 26.66 -17.31 -2.59
C THR A 559 25.40 -17.39 -1.72
N GLN A 560 25.42 -18.26 -0.71
CA GLN A 560 24.39 -18.35 0.33
C GLN A 560 25.02 -18.88 1.63
N ILE A 561 24.55 -18.43 2.78
CA ILE A 561 24.94 -19.02 4.06
C ILE A 561 24.49 -20.48 4.15
N ARG A 562 25.40 -21.35 4.56
CA ARG A 562 25.10 -22.76 4.83
C ARG A 562 24.67 -22.93 6.30
N LEU A 563 24.03 -24.04 6.62
CA LEU A 563 23.72 -24.39 8.00
C LEU A 563 25.01 -24.50 8.82
N LEU A 564 24.94 -24.02 10.05
CA LEU A 564 26.07 -23.92 10.96
C LEU A 564 26.01 -25.10 11.92
N LYS A 565 26.96 -26.03 11.80
CA LYS A 565 27.07 -27.18 12.71
C LYS A 565 27.98 -26.81 13.87
N MET A 566 27.49 -27.01 15.09
CA MET A 566 28.26 -26.76 16.31
C MET A 566 29.44 -27.73 16.41
N LYS A 567 30.66 -27.22 16.64
CA LYS A 567 31.87 -28.02 16.86
C LYS A 567 32.43 -27.91 18.29
N GLU A 568 32.22 -26.78 18.97
CA GLU A 568 32.67 -26.52 20.34
C GLU A 568 31.48 -26.12 21.24
N SER A 569 31.57 -26.37 22.54
CA SER A 569 30.50 -26.01 23.49
C SER A 569 30.46 -24.50 23.79
N PHE A 570 29.25 -23.94 23.86
CA PHE A 570 29.03 -22.52 24.20
C PHE A 570 28.54 -22.30 25.66
N GLY A 571 28.36 -23.36 26.45
CA GLY A 571 27.97 -23.24 27.87
C GLY A 571 26.47 -23.00 28.16
N ASP A 572 25.69 -22.50 27.20
CA ASP A 572 24.22 -22.55 27.26
C ASP A 572 23.72 -23.91 26.72
N SER A 573 22.97 -24.66 27.52
CA SER A 573 22.49 -26.03 27.24
C SER A 573 21.55 -26.17 26.03
N LYS A 574 21.11 -25.07 25.42
CA LYS A 574 20.43 -25.05 24.11
C LYS A 574 21.37 -25.30 22.92
N PHE A 575 22.68 -25.13 23.12
CA PHE A 575 23.71 -25.14 22.09
C PHE A 575 24.56 -26.41 22.17
N LYS A 576 24.11 -27.46 21.48
CA LYS A 576 24.69 -28.81 21.54
C LYS A 576 25.69 -29.02 20.41
N VAL A 577 26.85 -29.59 20.72
CA VAL A 577 27.85 -30.03 19.73
C VAL A 577 27.20 -31.03 18.75
N GLY A 578 27.55 -30.93 17.47
CA GLY A 578 27.00 -31.75 16.40
C GLY A 578 25.63 -31.29 15.85
N GLN A 579 24.89 -30.42 16.55
CA GLN A 579 23.59 -29.90 16.09
C GLN A 579 23.75 -28.77 15.06
N ASN A 580 22.83 -28.70 14.10
CA ASN A 580 22.76 -27.67 13.06
C ASN A 580 21.87 -26.49 13.47
N TYR A 581 22.27 -25.27 13.12
CA TYR A 581 21.56 -24.03 13.41
C TYR A 581 21.55 -23.10 12.17
N SER A 582 20.49 -22.29 12.01
CA SER A 582 20.55 -21.11 11.13
C SER A 582 21.12 -19.93 11.92
N TRP A 583 21.83 -19.03 11.25
CA TRP A 583 22.40 -17.82 11.88
C TRP A 583 21.36 -16.95 12.58
N GLN A 584 20.08 -17.06 12.21
CA GLN A 584 18.97 -16.30 12.76
C GLN A 584 18.55 -16.75 14.16
N ASP A 585 18.87 -18.01 14.50
CA ASP A 585 18.56 -18.62 15.78
C ASP A 585 19.69 -18.42 16.81
N LEU A 586 20.80 -17.77 16.40
CA LEU A 586 21.99 -17.55 17.22
C LEU A 586 21.99 -16.18 17.91
N PRO A 587 22.44 -16.08 19.18
CA PRO A 587 22.61 -14.80 19.88
C PRO A 587 23.81 -14.00 19.35
N ASP A 588 23.80 -12.68 19.60
CA ASP A 588 24.88 -11.75 19.22
C ASP A 588 26.28 -12.21 19.63
N GLU A 589 26.41 -12.77 20.82
CA GLU A 589 27.66 -13.27 21.39
C GLU A 589 28.24 -14.46 20.61
N ILE A 590 27.40 -15.41 20.20
CA ILE A 590 27.79 -16.50 19.28
C ILE A 590 28.15 -15.92 17.91
N ILE A 591 27.31 -15.05 17.34
CA ILE A 591 27.46 -14.59 15.95
C ILE A 591 28.78 -13.84 15.75
N ASN A 592 29.20 -13.04 16.73
CA ASN A 592 30.47 -12.32 16.70
C ASN A 592 31.69 -13.26 16.81
N ASN A 593 31.52 -14.48 17.33
CA ASN A 593 32.58 -15.45 17.60
C ASN A 593 32.39 -16.78 16.83
N ALA A 594 31.61 -16.77 15.73
CA ALA A 594 31.11 -18.00 15.10
C ALA A 594 32.23 -18.97 14.63
N HIS A 595 33.40 -18.46 14.26
CA HIS A 595 34.58 -19.25 13.87
C HIS A 595 35.08 -20.20 14.97
N LYS A 596 34.86 -19.84 16.24
CA LYS A 596 35.19 -20.68 17.40
C LYS A 596 34.15 -21.78 17.58
N TYR A 597 32.86 -21.44 17.59
CA TYR A 597 31.84 -22.41 17.99
C TYR A 597 31.32 -23.31 16.85
N PHE A 598 31.48 -22.91 15.59
CA PHE A 598 30.82 -23.56 14.44
C PHE A 598 31.75 -23.90 13.28
N GLN A 599 31.26 -24.79 12.42
CA GLN A 599 31.71 -25.02 11.05
C GLN A 599 30.51 -25.02 10.10
N PHE A 600 30.75 -24.87 8.79
CA PHE A 600 29.71 -25.10 7.80
C PHE A 600 29.47 -26.61 7.58
N ILE A 601 28.28 -26.94 7.08
CA ILE A 601 28.01 -28.18 6.34
C ILE A 601 27.57 -27.83 4.91
N GLU A 602 27.46 -28.79 4.00
CA GLU A 602 27.09 -28.51 2.59
C GLU A 602 25.67 -27.94 2.45
N ASN A 603 24.75 -28.33 3.33
CA ASN A 603 23.34 -27.93 3.30
C ASN A 603 23.19 -26.40 3.46
N LYS A 604 22.66 -25.75 2.42
CA LYS A 604 22.22 -24.35 2.42
C LYS A 604 21.16 -24.08 3.50
N ASP A 605 21.20 -22.91 4.13
CA ASP A 605 20.17 -22.50 5.10
C ASP A 605 18.86 -22.09 4.39
N PRO A 606 17.75 -22.83 4.55
CA PRO A 606 16.49 -22.54 3.88
C PRO A 606 15.79 -21.26 4.40
N LYS A 607 16.24 -20.69 5.54
CA LYS A 607 15.72 -19.41 6.04
C LYS A 607 16.39 -18.18 5.42
N SER A 608 17.38 -18.37 4.55
CA SER A 608 18.30 -17.31 4.11
C SER A 608 18.23 -17.06 2.60
N PRO A 609 18.21 -15.80 2.14
CA PRO A 609 18.18 -15.50 0.70
C PRO A 609 19.50 -15.89 0.04
N THR A 610 19.42 -16.18 -1.26
CA THR A 610 20.60 -16.26 -2.14
C THR A 610 21.18 -14.88 -2.41
N GLU A 611 22.46 -14.81 -2.79
CA GLU A 611 23.10 -13.58 -3.26
C GLU A 611 22.30 -12.93 -4.39
N SER A 612 21.93 -13.70 -5.42
CA SER A 612 21.11 -13.27 -6.57
C SER A 612 19.85 -12.49 -6.17
N GLU A 613 19.18 -12.92 -5.11
CA GLU A 613 18.00 -12.25 -4.56
C GLU A 613 18.36 -10.99 -3.78
N TYR A 614 19.37 -11.08 -2.90
CA TYR A 614 19.80 -9.98 -2.05
C TYR A 614 20.31 -8.79 -2.88
N VAL A 615 21.19 -9.04 -3.85
CA VAL A 615 21.78 -7.97 -4.69
C VAL A 615 20.76 -7.37 -5.65
N PHE A 616 19.75 -8.14 -6.09
CA PHE A 616 18.62 -7.60 -6.84
C PHE A 616 17.81 -6.60 -6.02
N GLU A 617 17.42 -6.97 -4.79
CA GLU A 617 16.69 -6.05 -3.92
C GLU A 617 17.53 -4.80 -3.58
N ARG A 618 18.84 -4.94 -3.39
CA ARG A 618 19.73 -3.78 -3.18
C ARG A 618 19.87 -2.90 -4.42
N ALA A 619 20.00 -3.47 -5.62
CA ALA A 619 20.02 -2.69 -6.87
C ALA A 619 18.70 -1.92 -7.07
N VAL A 620 17.57 -2.55 -6.76
CA VAL A 620 16.24 -1.93 -6.82
C VAL A 620 16.06 -0.83 -5.76
N ASP A 621 16.60 -1.01 -4.54
CA ASP A 621 16.59 0.03 -3.50
C ASP A 621 17.50 1.22 -3.85
N ILE A 622 18.63 0.96 -4.50
CA ILE A 622 19.58 1.98 -4.96
C ILE A 622 19.02 2.77 -6.16
N LYS A 623 18.40 2.09 -7.13
CA LYS A 623 17.73 2.71 -8.29
C LYS A 623 16.73 3.79 -7.85
N LYS A 624 15.83 3.46 -6.90
CA LYS A 624 14.85 4.39 -6.32
C LYS A 624 15.46 5.65 -5.68
N LEU A 625 16.74 5.64 -5.33
CA LEU A 625 17.45 6.77 -4.72
C LEU A 625 18.16 7.62 -5.78
N LEU A 626 18.89 6.97 -6.69
CA LEU A 626 19.56 7.62 -7.82
C LEU A 626 18.57 8.31 -8.78
N GLU A 627 17.44 7.67 -9.09
CA GLU A 627 16.38 8.28 -9.93
C GLU A 627 15.73 9.48 -9.24
N LYS A 628 15.52 9.37 -7.91
CA LYS A 628 14.96 10.44 -7.08
C LYS A 628 15.88 11.65 -6.97
N ASP A 629 17.19 11.43 -7.05
CA ASP A 629 18.20 12.50 -7.09
C ASP A 629 18.55 12.92 -8.53
N GLY A 630 17.83 12.39 -9.54
CA GLY A 630 17.73 12.93 -10.90
C GLY A 630 18.51 12.20 -11.99
N HIS A 631 19.11 11.05 -11.69
CA HIS A 631 19.90 10.24 -12.63
C HIS A 631 19.05 9.25 -13.43
N ASN A 632 19.47 8.92 -14.65
CA ASN A 632 18.84 7.89 -15.47
C ASN A 632 19.41 6.52 -15.10
N VAL A 633 18.60 5.64 -14.51
CA VAL A 633 19.10 4.37 -13.95
C VAL A 633 18.54 3.15 -14.67
N ILE A 634 19.42 2.33 -15.25
CA ILE A 634 19.08 1.09 -15.95
C ILE A 634 19.51 -0.10 -15.09
N LEU A 635 18.66 -1.13 -14.99
CA LEU A 635 19.04 -2.42 -14.40
C LEU A 635 19.39 -3.42 -15.50
N THR A 636 20.41 -4.25 -15.29
CA THR A 636 20.70 -5.37 -16.21
C THR A 636 19.69 -6.52 -16.08
N ARG A 637 18.97 -6.63 -14.96
CA ARG A 637 17.89 -7.63 -14.76
C ARG A 637 16.67 -6.95 -14.13
N ASP A 638 15.48 -7.33 -14.58
CA ASP A 638 14.20 -6.72 -14.18
C ASP A 638 13.35 -7.57 -13.21
N LYS A 639 13.75 -8.83 -12.97
CA LYS A 639 13.07 -9.80 -12.09
C LYS A 639 13.98 -10.26 -10.96
N LYS A 640 13.41 -10.50 -9.77
CA LYS A 640 14.15 -11.04 -8.61
C LYS A 640 14.52 -12.50 -8.84
N GLU A 641 13.60 -13.20 -9.49
CA GLU A 641 13.66 -14.58 -9.93
C GLU A 641 14.79 -14.77 -10.97
N THR A 642 15.27 -16.00 -11.08
CA THR A 642 16.36 -16.36 -11.98
C THR A 642 15.88 -16.43 -13.43
N VAL A 643 16.57 -15.77 -14.36
CA VAL A 643 16.20 -15.71 -15.79
C VAL A 643 17.04 -16.72 -16.59
N SER A 644 16.42 -17.51 -17.48
CA SER A 644 17.15 -18.44 -18.35
C SER A 644 17.98 -17.69 -19.41
N TYR A 645 19.12 -18.26 -19.86
CA TYR A 645 19.97 -17.65 -20.90
C TYR A 645 19.18 -17.27 -22.16
N VAL A 646 18.26 -18.15 -22.61
CA VAL A 646 17.42 -17.89 -23.79
C VAL A 646 16.41 -16.75 -23.60
N SER A 647 16.11 -16.38 -22.36
CA SER A 647 15.22 -15.28 -21.99
C SER A 647 15.96 -13.97 -21.71
N ILE A 648 17.29 -13.90 -21.89
CA ILE A 648 18.05 -12.65 -21.73
C ILE A 648 17.58 -11.56 -22.71
N PRO A 649 17.32 -11.83 -24.01
CA PRO A 649 16.72 -10.85 -24.92
C PRO A 649 15.32 -10.40 -24.49
N GLU A 650 14.65 -11.15 -23.60
CA GLU A 650 13.34 -10.76 -23.09
C GLU A 650 13.39 -9.69 -21.99
N ILE A 651 14.55 -9.48 -21.36
CA ILE A 651 14.76 -8.50 -20.29
C ILE A 651 14.45 -7.09 -20.82
N SER A 652 13.76 -6.27 -20.03
CA SER A 652 13.26 -4.95 -20.43
C SER A 652 14.34 -4.02 -20.98
N ALA A 653 15.55 -4.05 -20.41
CA ALA A 653 16.71 -3.30 -20.90
C ALA A 653 17.23 -3.84 -22.23
N CYS A 654 17.27 -5.16 -22.42
CA CYS A 654 17.68 -5.78 -23.68
C CYS A 654 16.71 -5.45 -24.81
N LYS A 655 15.39 -5.60 -24.58
CA LYS A 655 14.34 -5.21 -25.54
C LYS A 655 14.46 -3.74 -25.95
N SER A 656 14.62 -2.84 -24.98
CA SER A 656 14.70 -1.39 -25.23
C SER A 656 15.96 -0.97 -26.01
N LEU A 657 17.04 -1.74 -25.90
CA LEU A 657 18.33 -1.49 -26.57
C LEU A 657 18.57 -2.40 -27.78
N GLN A 658 17.59 -3.22 -28.18
CA GLN A 658 17.67 -4.20 -29.27
C GLN A 658 18.80 -5.24 -29.11
N ILE A 659 19.15 -5.57 -27.86
CA ILE A 659 20.21 -6.53 -27.52
C ILE A 659 19.67 -7.96 -27.65
N SER A 660 20.26 -8.73 -28.58
CA SER A 660 19.95 -10.15 -28.85
C SER A 660 20.87 -11.14 -28.11
N SER A 661 21.85 -10.64 -27.37
CA SER A 661 22.92 -11.41 -26.74
C SER A 661 22.42 -12.32 -25.62
N VAL A 662 22.57 -13.65 -25.80
CA VAL A 662 22.16 -14.70 -24.83
C VAL A 662 23.28 -15.10 -23.85
N ALA A 663 24.42 -14.39 -23.85
CA ALA A 663 25.55 -14.68 -22.97
C ALA A 663 25.55 -13.73 -21.75
N PRO A 664 25.55 -14.24 -20.50
CA PRO A 664 25.29 -13.42 -19.31
C PRO A 664 26.20 -12.22 -19.08
N ILE A 665 27.47 -12.30 -19.48
CA ILE A 665 28.45 -11.21 -19.29
C ILE A 665 28.45 -10.23 -20.46
N ASN A 666 28.12 -10.71 -21.67
CA ASN A 666 28.10 -9.90 -22.88
C ASN A 666 26.92 -8.93 -22.84
N TYR A 667 25.70 -9.43 -22.59
CA TYR A 667 24.51 -8.57 -22.57
C TYR A 667 24.61 -7.45 -21.50
N ARG A 668 25.24 -7.72 -20.34
CA ARG A 668 25.49 -6.71 -19.29
C ARG A 668 26.40 -5.60 -19.78
N ASN A 669 27.50 -5.98 -20.44
CA ASN A 669 28.43 -5.03 -21.07
C ASN A 669 27.75 -4.27 -22.23
N GLU A 670 26.93 -4.95 -23.03
CA GLU A 670 26.17 -4.35 -24.13
C GLU A 670 25.16 -3.32 -23.61
N ILE A 671 24.41 -3.60 -22.54
CA ILE A 671 23.53 -2.61 -21.90
C ILE A 671 24.32 -1.35 -21.51
N ALA A 672 25.50 -1.50 -20.91
CA ALA A 672 26.38 -0.38 -20.55
C ALA A 672 26.91 0.39 -21.78
N ASN A 673 27.26 -0.32 -22.84
CA ASN A 673 27.79 0.25 -24.08
C ASN A 673 26.72 1.01 -24.87
N PHE A 674 25.56 0.39 -25.14
CA PHE A 674 24.47 0.97 -25.93
C PHE A 674 23.77 2.12 -25.20
N SER A 675 23.64 2.05 -23.86
CA SER A 675 23.11 3.17 -23.07
C SER A 675 24.08 4.34 -22.89
N LYS A 676 25.37 4.19 -23.28
CA LYS A 676 26.44 5.18 -23.09
C LYS A 676 26.58 5.60 -21.61
N ALA A 677 26.65 4.62 -20.72
CA ALA A 677 26.65 4.86 -19.28
C ALA A 677 27.85 5.71 -18.80
N ASP A 678 27.59 6.72 -17.96
CA ASP A 678 28.63 7.40 -17.20
C ASP A 678 29.20 6.47 -16.11
N TYR A 679 28.32 5.68 -15.49
CA TYR A 679 28.62 4.80 -14.37
C TYR A 679 28.11 3.37 -14.63
N PHE A 680 28.95 2.36 -14.37
CA PHE A 680 28.55 0.95 -14.31
C PHE A 680 28.90 0.37 -12.93
N ILE A 681 27.91 -0.10 -12.20
CA ILE A 681 28.08 -0.53 -10.80
C ILE A 681 27.42 -1.89 -10.62
N SER A 682 28.25 -2.94 -10.57
CA SER A 682 27.80 -4.30 -10.30
C SER A 682 27.77 -4.58 -8.80
N LEU A 683 26.74 -5.30 -8.34
CA LEU A 683 26.50 -5.59 -6.92
C LEU A 683 26.54 -7.10 -6.69
N HIS A 684 27.41 -7.52 -5.78
CA HIS A 684 27.72 -8.92 -5.48
C HIS A 684 27.89 -9.13 -3.96
N CYS A 685 27.91 -10.40 -3.53
CA CYS A 685 28.32 -10.79 -2.17
C CYS A 685 29.19 -12.05 -2.20
N ASP A 686 30.46 -11.87 -1.83
CA ASP A 686 31.50 -12.90 -1.83
C ASP A 686 31.22 -14.07 -0.86
N GLY A 687 31.90 -15.20 -1.07
CA GLY A 687 31.74 -16.44 -0.32
C GLY A 687 33.09 -16.98 0.17
N LEU A 688 33.25 -17.06 1.49
CA LEU A 688 34.40 -17.68 2.14
C LEU A 688 34.01 -18.78 3.10
N GLU A 689 34.83 -19.82 3.17
CA GLU A 689 34.64 -20.95 4.10
C GLU A 689 35.26 -20.68 5.48
N ASN A 690 36.14 -19.67 5.61
CA ASN A 690 36.65 -19.22 6.90
C ASN A 690 35.73 -18.16 7.54
N LEU A 691 35.24 -18.47 8.74
CA LEU A 691 34.31 -17.65 9.53
C LEU A 691 34.96 -16.38 10.17
N THR A 692 36.07 -15.91 9.61
CA THR A 692 36.98 -14.91 10.19
C THR A 692 37.15 -13.63 9.35
N SER A 693 36.67 -13.62 8.10
CA SER A 693 36.88 -12.50 7.18
C SER A 693 35.89 -11.34 7.41
N ASN A 694 36.42 -10.12 7.53
CA ASN A 694 35.76 -8.95 8.12
C ASN A 694 35.76 -7.69 7.22
N SER A 695 35.75 -7.82 5.89
CA SER A 695 35.77 -6.66 4.97
C SER A 695 34.97 -6.88 3.68
N ALA A 696 34.40 -5.78 3.17
CA ALA A 696 33.77 -5.67 1.85
C ALA A 696 34.84 -5.31 0.81
N VAL A 697 34.71 -5.78 -0.43
CA VAL A 697 35.73 -5.61 -1.48
C VAL A 697 35.14 -4.86 -2.67
N ILE A 698 35.74 -3.73 -3.03
CA ILE A 698 35.32 -2.94 -4.19
C ILE A 698 36.35 -3.15 -5.30
N CYS A 699 35.95 -3.90 -6.31
CA CYS A 699 36.76 -4.30 -7.44
C CYS A 699 36.73 -3.24 -8.55
N TYR A 700 37.88 -2.93 -9.14
CA TYR A 700 38.04 -1.97 -10.25
C TYR A 700 39.03 -2.51 -11.30
N ILE A 701 39.08 -1.88 -12.49
CA ILE A 701 40.04 -2.24 -13.56
C ILE A 701 40.85 -1.07 -14.13
N ASP A 702 40.48 0.17 -13.80
CA ASP A 702 41.13 1.40 -14.27
C ASP A 702 41.08 2.49 -13.18
N ASP A 703 41.77 3.61 -13.40
CA ASP A 703 41.89 4.68 -12.40
C ASP A 703 40.57 5.41 -12.10
N ASN A 704 39.64 5.51 -13.06
CA ASN A 704 38.30 6.05 -12.80
C ASN A 704 37.53 5.10 -11.87
N GLY A 705 37.62 3.79 -12.12
CA GLY A 705 37.11 2.75 -11.23
C GLY A 705 37.74 2.81 -9.84
N LYS A 706 39.05 3.02 -9.73
CA LYS A 706 39.74 3.19 -8.45
C LYS A 706 39.26 4.44 -7.71
N GLU A 707 39.18 5.58 -8.38
CA GLU A 707 38.69 6.85 -7.82
C GLU A 707 37.27 6.68 -7.25
N LEU A 708 36.39 5.96 -7.97
CA LEU A 708 35.05 5.64 -7.50
C LEU A 708 35.08 4.65 -6.32
N ALA A 709 35.93 3.62 -6.36
CA ALA A 709 36.07 2.63 -5.29
C ALA A 709 36.49 3.28 -3.97
N ASP A 710 37.53 4.11 -3.99
CA ASP A 710 38.03 4.82 -2.80
C ASP A 710 36.97 5.79 -2.25
N LYS A 711 36.21 6.47 -3.12
CA LYS A 711 35.06 7.29 -2.71
C LYS A 711 33.97 6.46 -2.02
N VAL A 712 33.59 5.32 -2.60
CA VAL A 712 32.58 4.40 -2.06
C VAL A 712 33.01 3.87 -0.68
N ILE A 713 34.25 3.40 -0.55
CA ILE A 713 34.80 2.88 0.71
C ILE A 713 34.76 3.92 1.82
N LYS A 714 35.19 5.17 1.54
CA LYS A 714 35.17 6.29 2.51
C LYS A 714 33.77 6.64 3.03
N ARG A 715 32.71 6.14 2.36
CA ARG A 715 31.29 6.39 2.69
C ARG A 715 30.57 5.14 3.21
N TYR A 716 31.14 3.95 3.06
CA TYR A 716 30.53 2.67 3.44
C TYR A 716 30.93 2.26 4.86
N SER A 717 30.18 2.71 5.87
CA SER A 717 30.53 2.51 7.29
C SER A 717 29.95 1.26 7.94
N GLN A 718 29.34 0.32 7.20
CA GLN A 718 28.66 -0.85 7.79
C GLN A 718 29.59 -2.07 7.94
N ILE A 719 30.49 -2.27 6.97
CA ILE A 719 31.56 -3.25 6.98
C ILE A 719 32.79 -2.53 6.42
N LYS A 720 34.01 -2.80 6.94
CA LYS A 720 35.24 -2.16 6.47
C LYS A 720 35.43 -2.45 4.97
N GLY A 721 35.53 -1.43 4.14
CA GLY A 721 35.79 -1.59 2.69
C GLY A 721 37.27 -1.61 2.34
N VAL A 722 37.65 -2.37 1.31
CA VAL A 722 38.98 -2.34 0.67
C VAL A 722 38.84 -2.29 -0.86
N ALA A 723 39.71 -1.56 -1.55
CA ALA A 723 39.74 -1.49 -3.01
C ALA A 723 40.67 -2.56 -3.58
N LYS A 724 40.33 -3.18 -4.71
CA LYS A 724 41.17 -4.21 -5.36
C LYS A 724 41.12 -4.14 -6.88
N SER A 725 42.29 -4.08 -7.54
CA SER A 725 42.38 -4.20 -8.99
C SER A 725 42.08 -5.65 -9.43
N ARG A 726 41.26 -5.82 -10.47
CA ARG A 726 40.68 -7.11 -10.90
C ARG A 726 40.43 -7.15 -12.43
N SER A 727 41.51 -7.11 -13.21
CA SER A 727 41.48 -7.14 -14.69
C SER A 727 40.87 -8.42 -15.29
N ASP A 728 40.65 -9.46 -14.48
CA ASP A 728 39.95 -10.69 -14.81
C ASP A 728 38.42 -10.51 -14.93
N LEU A 729 37.83 -9.54 -14.24
CA LEU A 729 36.37 -9.35 -14.19
C LEU A 729 35.78 -8.84 -15.52
N GLY A 730 35.33 -9.78 -16.35
CA GLY A 730 34.75 -9.49 -17.68
C GLY A 730 33.57 -8.52 -17.67
N VAL A 731 32.80 -8.44 -16.59
CA VAL A 731 31.65 -7.52 -16.43
C VAL A 731 32.06 -6.06 -16.27
N LEU A 732 33.34 -5.79 -16.00
CA LEU A 732 33.91 -4.43 -15.98
C LEU A 732 34.56 -4.04 -17.31
N LYS A 733 34.62 -4.93 -18.31
CA LYS A 733 35.20 -4.67 -19.64
C LYS A 733 34.24 -3.95 -20.60
N ASN A 734 33.43 -3.04 -20.05
CA ASN A 734 32.48 -2.20 -20.79
C ASN A 734 32.97 -0.75 -20.90
N LYS A 735 32.30 0.04 -21.75
CA LYS A 735 32.70 1.41 -22.12
C LYS A 735 32.27 2.50 -21.13
N ALA A 736 31.71 2.16 -19.96
CA ALA A 736 31.34 3.17 -18.97
C ALA A 736 32.58 3.91 -18.42
N LYS A 737 32.46 5.22 -18.18
CA LYS A 737 33.60 6.03 -17.71
C LYS A 737 34.06 5.60 -16.32
N TYR A 738 33.13 5.49 -15.37
CA TYR A 738 33.39 5.05 -14.01
C TYR A 738 32.80 3.66 -13.80
N LYS A 739 33.59 2.67 -13.43
CA LYS A 739 33.09 1.29 -13.31
C LYS A 739 33.73 0.47 -12.19
N ILE A 740 32.88 -0.16 -11.39
CA ILE A 740 33.25 -0.98 -10.24
C ILE A 740 32.30 -2.17 -10.07
N LEU A 741 32.78 -3.19 -9.37
CA LEU A 741 31.96 -4.26 -8.79
C LEU A 741 32.12 -4.19 -7.26
N ILE A 742 31.00 -4.27 -6.52
CA ILE A 742 30.97 -4.14 -5.07
C ILE A 742 30.57 -5.48 -4.46
N GLU A 743 31.53 -6.15 -3.83
CA GLU A 743 31.28 -7.23 -2.87
C GLU A 743 30.83 -6.62 -1.55
N LEU A 744 29.52 -6.60 -1.29
CA LEU A 744 28.93 -5.93 -0.12
C LEU A 744 29.35 -6.56 1.22
N GLY A 745 29.87 -7.80 1.20
CA GLY A 745 30.36 -8.55 2.35
C GLY A 745 30.14 -10.05 2.16
N PHE A 746 30.80 -10.87 2.98
CA PHE A 746 30.74 -12.33 2.84
C PHE A 746 29.38 -12.89 3.27
N MET A 747 28.54 -13.31 2.31
CA MET A 747 27.21 -13.85 2.62
C MET A 747 27.25 -15.21 3.32
N THR A 748 28.40 -15.90 3.34
CA THR A 748 28.60 -17.10 4.16
C THR A 748 28.78 -16.81 5.65
N THR A 749 29.31 -15.65 6.07
CA THR A 749 29.62 -15.45 7.49
C THR A 749 28.36 -15.00 8.28
N PRO A 750 28.06 -15.61 9.45
CA PRO A 750 26.89 -15.23 10.26
C PRO A 750 26.89 -13.75 10.66
N PHE A 751 28.08 -13.18 10.87
CA PHE A 751 28.28 -11.78 11.24
C PHE A 751 27.89 -10.83 10.11
N HIS A 752 28.43 -11.01 8.90
CA HIS A 752 28.04 -10.18 7.75
C HIS A 752 26.62 -10.46 7.30
N MET A 753 26.19 -11.73 7.24
CA MET A 753 24.81 -12.07 6.90
C MET A 753 23.82 -11.37 7.84
N LYS A 754 24.11 -11.31 9.14
CA LYS A 754 23.33 -10.50 10.09
C LYS A 754 23.38 -9.01 9.78
N ILE A 755 24.53 -8.41 9.46
CA ILE A 755 24.62 -6.98 9.11
C ILE A 755 23.79 -6.66 7.84
N LEU A 756 23.98 -7.46 6.78
CA LEU A 756 23.29 -7.36 5.50
C LEU A 756 21.76 -7.48 5.68
N MET A 757 21.30 -8.43 6.50
CA MET A 757 19.87 -8.73 6.71
C MET A 757 19.19 -7.88 7.80
N LYS A 758 19.92 -7.33 8.78
CA LYS A 758 19.38 -6.45 9.85
C LYS A 758 18.70 -5.19 9.31
N ASN A 759 18.97 -4.81 8.06
CA ASN A 759 18.34 -3.69 7.38
C ASN A 759 17.02 -4.03 6.63
N HIS A 760 16.69 -5.31 6.36
CA HIS A 760 15.48 -5.69 5.59
C HIS A 760 14.15 -5.26 6.24
N ASN A 761 14.10 -5.11 7.56
CA ASN A 761 12.85 -4.83 8.32
C ASN A 761 12.78 -3.41 8.92
N ILE A 762 13.57 -2.46 8.42
CA ILE A 762 13.53 -1.05 8.83
C ILE A 762 13.00 -0.20 7.68
N LYS A 763 12.08 0.75 7.96
CA LYS A 763 11.65 1.76 6.98
C LYS A 763 12.88 2.42 6.32
N LEU A 764 12.82 2.67 5.01
CA LEU A 764 13.92 3.26 4.22
C LEU A 764 14.47 4.61 4.76
N THR A 765 13.80 5.23 5.74
CA THR A 765 14.21 6.45 6.45
C THR A 765 15.60 6.40 7.13
N LYS A 766 16.22 5.22 7.32
CA LYS A 766 17.64 5.13 7.76
C LYS A 766 18.63 4.93 6.62
N ILE A 767 18.23 4.24 5.55
CA ILE A 767 19.03 4.14 4.31
C ILE A 767 19.18 5.53 3.67
N THR A 768 18.16 6.40 3.76
CA THR A 768 18.17 7.77 3.20
C THR A 768 19.18 8.76 3.79
N ASN A 769 20.01 8.40 4.77
CA ASN A 769 21.14 9.23 5.22
C ASN A 769 22.52 8.63 4.87
N HIS A 770 22.60 7.34 4.52
CA HIS A 770 23.85 6.69 4.10
C HIS A 770 23.91 6.44 2.61
N ALA A 771 22.88 5.84 2.00
CA ALA A 771 22.83 5.65 0.55
C ALA A 771 22.83 6.99 -0.22
N LYS A 772 22.25 8.03 0.40
CA LYS A 772 22.26 9.44 -0.04
C LYS A 772 23.59 10.19 0.16
N LYS A 773 24.60 9.50 0.67
CA LYS A 773 25.99 9.94 0.80
C LYS A 773 26.98 8.99 0.14
N PHE A 774 26.54 7.79 -0.27
CA PHE A 774 27.33 6.68 -0.81
C PHE A 774 27.26 6.67 -2.34
N PHE A 775 26.09 7.03 -2.87
CA PHE A 775 25.96 7.80 -4.10
C PHE A 775 25.88 9.30 -3.74
#